data_AF-A0AAE0R5E5-F1
#
_entry.id   AF-A0AAE0R5E5-F1
#
_cell.length_a   1.000
_cell.length_b   1.000
_cell.length_c   1.000
_cell.angle_alpha   90.00
_cell.angle_beta   90.00
_cell.angle_gamma   90.00
#
_symmetry.space_group_name_H-M   'P 1'
#
loop_
_entity.id
_entity.type
_entity.pdbx_description
1 polymer ?
#
loop_
_entity_poly.entity_id
_entity_poly.type
_entity_poly.pdbx_seq_one_letter_code
_entity_poly.pdbx_strand_id
1 'polypeptide(L)'
;MSCASEMERNWTEQERADHTAGPTLFYCPCPWDLSMGDLLQDPFLVCIHIITDPGEAKTLQSAADRLLSLLHPQLTLFRVSERAERPQLKPQCPTDLHLSLCPCLSVILFLQDYGGEESHEQQLRRPPWRYHHTEQVQGLPFSPARQDFFMLAPGTPLWALRKVRYGKEIVRFTIYCRYETYSDQVRLYGLLLRRRFAQRNWHYSFCVVYSNDHMEIQLSCKRSPEGQDPTPTECTLMEIRVRNMAGLIPLLPHPCRPISDIRWQTKDYDGNKILIQVRVSLAHRGMGSTRSLKVCCGIWHQDVSSRSFKSWKGRELADVMERRKVDILCVQETRWKGSKARSIGAGFKLFYYGVDSKRNGVGVVLKEEFVRNVLEVKRVSDRVMSLKLEIEGVMLNVVSGYAPQVGCELEEKERFWSELDEVMESIPMGERVVIGADFNGHVGEGNTGDEEVMGKFGVKERNLEGQMVVDFAKRMDMGVVNTYFQKREEHRVTYKSGGRSTQVDYILCRRGNLKEISDCKVVVGESVARQHRMVVCRMTLMACKKKRSEIEKKTKWWKLEKEECCEEFRQKLRQALGGQVVLPDDWETTAEVIRETGRKVLGVSSGRRKEDKETWWWNEEVQDSIQRNRLAKKKWDMDRTEENRQEYKELQRIVKREVSKAKQKAYDELYTRLDTREGEKDLYRLARQRDRDGKDVQQVRVIKDRDGRVLTSEESVQRRWKEYFEELMNEENEREKRVEGVNSVEQKVDKIRKDEVRKALKRMKSGKAVGPDDIPVEVWKCLGEAAVEFLASLFNRVLESERMPEEWRRSVLVPIFKNKGDVQSCSNYRGIKLMSHTMKLWERVVEARLRKVVEICEQQYGFMPRKSTTDAIFALRILMEKYRDGQRELHCVFVDLEKAYDRVPREELWYCMRKSGVAEKYVRVVQDMYERSRTVVRCAVGQTEEFNVEVGLHQGSALSPFLFAIVMDQLSEEVRQESPWTMMFADDIVICSESREQVEENLERWRFALERRGMKVSGSKTEYMCVNEREGSGTLRLQGEEVKKVQEFKYLGSTVQSNGECGKEVKKRVQAGWNGWRKVSGVLCDRKLSARIKGKVYRTVVRPAMLYGLETVSLRKRQESELQVAELKMLRFSLGVTRLDRIRNEYIRGTAHVGRLGDKVREARLRWFGHVQRRE
;
A
#
# COMPACT_ATOMS: atom_id res chain seq x y z
N MET A 1 -31.83 19.21 28.30
CA MET A 1 -31.90 20.12 29.47
C MET A 1 -31.47 19.41 30.75
N SER A 2 -30.18 19.07 30.94
CA SER A 2 -29.60 18.81 32.28
C SER A 2 -28.06 18.88 32.33
N CYS A 3 -27.41 19.65 31.44
CA CYS A 3 -25.96 19.94 31.53
C CYS A 3 -25.63 21.44 31.38
N ALA A 4 -26.63 22.31 31.33
CA ALA A 4 -26.43 23.76 31.17
C ALA A 4 -26.47 24.53 32.51
N SER A 5 -26.95 23.92 33.60
CA SER A 5 -27.22 24.61 34.86
C SER A 5 -26.08 24.58 35.90
N GLU A 6 -25.01 23.82 35.67
CA GLU A 6 -23.85 23.79 36.58
C GLU A 6 -22.71 24.76 36.16
N MET A 7 -22.67 25.22 34.91
CA MET A 7 -21.63 26.16 34.45
C MET A 7 -22.00 27.63 34.64
N GLU A 8 -23.28 28.00 34.68
CA GLU A 8 -23.70 29.38 34.97
C GLU A 8 -23.45 29.78 36.44
N ARG A 9 -23.45 28.82 37.37
CA ARG A 9 -23.14 29.07 38.79
C ARG A 9 -21.67 29.38 39.06
N ASN A 10 -20.75 28.81 38.28
CA ASN A 10 -19.30 29.03 38.50
C ASN A 10 -18.76 30.32 37.85
N TRP A 11 -19.55 31.04 37.04
CA TRP A 11 -19.13 32.32 36.44
C TRP A 11 -19.79 33.54 37.09
N THR A 12 -20.96 33.39 37.73
CA THR A 12 -21.68 34.50 38.38
C THR A 12 -21.20 34.81 39.80
N GLU A 13 -20.48 33.90 40.47
CA GLU A 13 -19.88 34.17 41.79
C GLU A 13 -18.57 34.97 41.74
N GLN A 14 -17.95 35.13 40.56
CA GLN A 14 -16.66 35.80 40.42
C GLN A 14 -16.76 37.26 39.96
N GLU A 15 -17.94 37.74 39.56
CA GLU A 15 -18.18 39.14 39.15
C GLU A 15 -18.72 40.04 40.29
N ARG A 16 -19.01 39.49 41.49
CA ARG A 16 -19.51 40.28 42.64
C ARG A 16 -18.43 40.77 43.63
N ALA A 17 -17.15 40.48 43.41
CA ALA A 17 -16.09 40.78 44.38
C ALA A 17 -15.16 41.96 44.06
N ASP A 18 -15.17 42.55 42.85
CA ASP A 18 -14.19 43.59 42.48
C ASP A 18 -14.83 44.94 42.12
N HIS A 19 -15.56 45.51 43.06
CA HIS A 19 -15.79 46.96 43.14
C HIS A 19 -15.35 47.46 44.50
N THR A 20 -14.02 47.56 44.72
CA THR A 20 -13.33 48.52 45.61
C THR A 20 -11.91 48.03 45.94
N ALA A 21 -10.89 48.57 45.26
CA ALA A 21 -9.57 48.87 45.85
C ALA A 21 -8.57 49.29 44.77
N GLY A 22 -7.84 50.38 45.04
CA GLY A 22 -6.65 50.80 44.31
C GLY A 22 -5.45 49.86 44.51
N PRO A 23 -4.28 50.23 43.96
CA PRO A 23 -3.33 49.28 43.38
C PRO A 23 -2.47 48.60 44.45
N THR A 24 -2.42 47.28 44.45
CA THR A 24 -1.28 46.55 45.03
C THR A 24 -1.14 45.18 44.36
N LEU A 25 0.08 44.93 43.87
CA LEU A 25 0.53 43.65 43.31
C LEU A 25 0.36 42.52 44.31
N PHE A 26 -0.57 41.58 44.08
CA PHE A 26 -0.47 40.22 44.60
C PHE A 26 -0.99 39.19 43.59
N TYR A 27 -0.13 38.18 43.37
CA TYR A 27 -0.35 36.98 42.57
C TYR A 27 -1.51 36.14 43.13
N CYS A 28 -2.41 35.67 42.27
CA CYS A 28 -3.35 34.59 42.57
C CYS A 28 -3.33 33.59 41.39
N PRO A 29 -3.02 32.29 41.60
CA PRO A 29 -2.84 31.34 40.50
C PRO A 29 -4.18 30.73 40.06
N CYS A 30 -4.46 30.78 38.75
CA CYS A 30 -5.59 30.10 38.10
C CYS A 30 -5.08 29.04 37.10
N PRO A 31 -5.86 27.99 36.76
CA PRO A 31 -5.36 26.71 36.20
C PRO A 31 -4.94 26.73 34.72
N TRP A 32 -4.58 27.89 34.18
CA TRP A 32 -4.10 28.05 32.80
C TRP A 32 -2.70 28.69 32.73
N ASP A 33 -1.99 28.77 33.85
CA ASP A 33 -0.58 29.12 33.89
C ASP A 33 0.27 28.01 33.25
N LEU A 34 0.40 28.10 31.93
CA LEU A 34 1.53 27.49 31.22
C LEU A 34 2.80 28.15 31.76
N SER A 35 3.65 27.33 32.37
CA SER A 35 4.96 27.72 32.90
C SER A 35 5.76 28.57 31.91
N MET A 36 6.52 29.54 32.44
CA MET A 36 7.40 30.49 31.76
C MET A 36 8.48 29.89 30.81
N GLY A 37 8.48 28.59 30.54
CA GLY A 37 9.43 27.89 29.66
C GLY A 37 8.92 27.53 28.26
N ASP A 38 7.66 27.82 27.92
CA ASP A 38 6.99 27.30 26.70
C ASP A 38 6.77 28.34 25.58
N LEU A 39 7.43 29.51 25.63
CA LEU A 39 7.17 30.63 24.71
C LEU A 39 8.45 31.15 24.03
N LEU A 40 8.98 30.40 23.06
CA LEU A 40 9.46 31.09 21.85
C LEU A 40 8.21 31.62 21.15
N GLN A 41 7.87 32.89 21.42
CA GLN A 41 6.71 33.55 20.81
C GLN A 41 6.89 33.52 19.29
N ASP A 42 5.92 32.96 18.55
CA ASP A 42 5.97 32.94 17.09
C ASP A 42 5.58 34.33 16.56
N PRO A 43 6.49 35.07 15.91
CA PRO A 43 6.17 36.38 15.33
C PRO A 43 5.08 36.29 14.24
N PHE A 44 4.84 35.09 13.69
CA PHE A 44 3.84 34.84 12.64
C PHE A 44 2.54 34.24 13.16
N LEU A 45 2.23 34.41 14.46
CA LEU A 45 0.94 33.98 15.03
C LEU A 45 -0.25 34.69 14.35
N VAL A 46 -0.01 35.93 13.91
CA VAL A 46 -0.91 36.76 13.10
C VAL A 46 -0.16 37.20 11.84
N CYS A 47 -0.76 36.98 10.67
CA CYS A 47 -0.26 37.50 9.39
C CYS A 47 -1.42 38.11 8.59
N ILE A 48 -1.12 39.05 7.71
CA ILE A 48 -2.12 39.66 6.81
C ILE A 48 -1.90 39.16 5.38
N HIS A 49 -2.93 38.61 4.77
CA HIS A 49 -2.92 38.14 3.39
C HIS A 49 -3.71 39.12 2.51
N ILE A 50 -3.03 39.79 1.58
CA ILE A 50 -3.60 40.74 0.63
C ILE A 50 -3.80 40.03 -0.70
N ILE A 51 -4.99 40.17 -1.30
CA ILE A 51 -5.37 39.53 -2.55
C ILE A 51 -5.57 40.61 -3.62
N THR A 52 -4.71 40.59 -4.64
CA THR A 52 -4.60 41.62 -5.68
C THR A 52 -4.95 41.06 -7.05
N ASP A 53 -5.09 41.95 -8.04
CA ASP A 53 -5.29 41.53 -9.43
C ASP A 53 -4.00 40.92 -10.03
N PRO A 54 -4.12 40.08 -11.07
CA PRO A 54 -2.98 39.44 -11.72
C PRO A 54 -1.96 40.47 -12.24
N GLY A 55 -0.67 40.24 -11.94
CA GLY A 55 0.45 41.09 -12.36
C GLY A 55 0.90 42.14 -11.35
N GLU A 56 0.13 42.38 -10.27
CA GLU A 56 0.44 43.42 -9.28
C GLU A 56 1.12 42.89 -8.01
N ALA A 57 1.08 41.57 -7.74
CA ALA A 57 1.47 41.03 -6.44
C ALA A 57 2.94 41.26 -6.10
N LYS A 58 3.86 41.12 -7.07
CA LYS A 58 5.31 41.34 -6.83
C LYS A 58 5.60 42.79 -6.44
N THR A 59 4.99 43.75 -7.12
CA THR A 59 5.18 45.19 -6.88
C THR A 59 4.65 45.58 -5.49
N LEU A 60 3.45 45.07 -5.15
CA LEU A 60 2.77 45.36 -3.89
C LEU A 60 3.45 44.66 -2.69
N GLN A 61 3.90 43.41 -2.85
CA GLN A 61 4.71 42.71 -1.85
C GLN A 61 6.02 43.45 -1.59
N SER A 62 6.73 43.88 -2.64
CA SER A 62 7.98 44.63 -2.51
C SER A 62 7.80 46.01 -1.84
N ALA A 63 6.62 46.63 -1.95
CA ALA A 63 6.31 47.88 -1.26
C ALA A 63 6.07 47.66 0.25
N ALA A 64 5.34 46.61 0.61
CA ALA A 64 5.10 46.24 2.01
C ALA A 64 6.38 45.74 2.72
N ASP A 65 7.18 44.91 2.04
CA ASP A 65 8.44 44.38 2.59
C ASP A 65 9.48 45.49 2.78
N ARG A 66 9.56 46.48 1.86
CA ARG A 66 10.44 47.64 2.05
C ARG A 66 10.09 48.43 3.31
N LEU A 67 8.79 48.64 3.57
CA LEU A 67 8.33 49.35 4.77
C LEU A 67 8.63 48.54 6.05
N LEU A 68 8.47 47.21 6.02
CA LEU A 68 8.79 46.34 7.16
C LEU A 68 10.29 46.13 7.38
N SER A 69 11.11 46.24 6.33
CA SER A 69 12.56 46.11 6.45
C SER A 69 13.18 47.21 7.33
N LEU A 70 12.47 48.35 7.50
CA LEU A 70 12.81 49.41 8.46
C LEU A 70 12.79 48.93 9.92
N LEU A 71 11.99 47.90 10.24
CA LEU A 71 11.90 47.30 11.57
C LEU A 71 12.82 46.09 11.73
N HIS A 72 12.75 45.13 10.78
CA HIS A 72 13.59 43.96 10.79
C HIS A 72 13.64 43.27 9.41
N PRO A 73 14.84 43.00 8.83
CA PRO A 73 14.98 42.52 7.45
C PRO A 73 14.42 41.11 7.19
N GLN A 74 14.13 40.33 8.23
CA GLN A 74 13.57 38.97 8.12
C GLN A 74 12.07 38.88 8.48
N LEU A 75 11.40 40.00 8.75
CA LEU A 75 10.02 40.01 9.23
C LEU A 75 9.00 39.97 8.08
N THR A 76 8.44 38.79 7.79
CA THR A 76 7.44 38.60 6.71
C THR A 76 6.01 38.50 7.25
N LEU A 77 5.43 39.62 7.73
CA LEU A 77 4.07 39.64 8.30
C LEU A 77 2.95 39.75 7.25
N PHE A 78 3.29 40.18 6.03
CA PHE A 78 2.36 40.33 4.92
C PHE A 78 2.66 39.34 3.81
N ARG A 79 1.60 38.80 3.23
CA ARG A 79 1.67 37.99 2.02
C ARG A 79 0.72 38.57 0.99
N VAL A 80 1.20 38.79 -0.22
CA VAL A 80 0.41 39.29 -1.33
C VAL A 80 0.25 38.17 -2.36
N SER A 81 -0.99 37.90 -2.76
CA SER A 81 -1.33 36.83 -3.71
C SER A 81 -2.28 37.34 -4.78
N GLU A 82 -2.26 36.71 -5.94
CA GLU A 82 -3.08 37.10 -7.08
C GLU A 82 -4.38 36.29 -7.14
N ARG A 83 -5.46 36.92 -7.62
CA ARG A 83 -6.72 36.22 -7.92
C ARG A 83 -6.58 35.38 -9.17
N ALA A 84 -7.25 34.23 -9.22
CA ALA A 84 -7.24 33.33 -10.39
C ALA A 84 -8.00 33.92 -11.59
N GLU A 85 -9.02 34.74 -11.35
CA GLU A 85 -9.84 35.40 -12.39
C GLU A 85 -10.19 36.84 -11.96
N ARG A 86 -10.28 37.77 -12.92
CA ARG A 86 -10.82 39.12 -12.68
C ARG A 86 -12.34 39.04 -12.53
N PRO A 87 -12.95 39.63 -11.48
CA PRO A 87 -14.41 39.67 -11.38
C PRO A 87 -15.02 40.46 -12.54
N GLN A 88 -16.11 39.96 -13.14
CA GLN A 88 -16.97 40.79 -13.99
C GLN A 88 -17.66 41.83 -13.10
N LEU A 89 -17.16 43.07 -13.10
CA LEU A 89 -17.79 44.19 -12.40
C LEU A 89 -19.19 44.41 -12.98
N LYS A 90 -20.23 44.24 -12.15
CA LYS A 90 -21.51 44.91 -12.42
C LYS A 90 -21.27 46.42 -12.37
N PRO A 91 -21.81 47.23 -13.30
CA PRO A 91 -21.67 48.68 -13.22
C PRO A 91 -22.35 49.15 -11.93
N GLN A 92 -21.57 49.72 -11.02
CA GLN A 92 -22.11 50.49 -9.91
C GLN A 92 -22.57 51.85 -10.45
N CYS A 93 -23.79 52.24 -10.10
CA CYS A 93 -24.31 53.58 -10.39
C CYS A 93 -23.36 54.66 -9.86
N PRO A 94 -23.08 55.73 -10.62
CA PRO A 94 -22.17 56.80 -10.23
C PRO A 94 -22.83 57.83 -9.29
N THR A 95 -23.65 57.39 -8.33
CA THR A 95 -24.43 58.30 -7.46
C THR A 95 -24.20 58.18 -5.96
N ASP A 96 -23.42 57.23 -5.45
CA ASP A 96 -23.09 57.14 -4.01
C ASP A 96 -21.60 57.35 -3.73
N LEU A 97 -21.02 58.33 -4.42
CA LEU A 97 -19.62 58.76 -4.25
C LEU A 97 -19.52 59.85 -3.16
N HIS A 98 -20.17 59.68 -2.01
CA HIS A 98 -19.97 60.54 -0.84
C HIS A 98 -20.46 59.83 0.43
N LEU A 99 -19.54 59.21 1.15
CA LEU A 99 -19.43 59.17 2.61
C LEU A 99 -18.16 58.38 2.96
N SER A 100 -17.37 58.92 3.88
CA SER A 100 -16.10 58.40 4.40
C SER A 100 -16.20 56.95 4.93
N LEU A 101 -15.95 55.97 4.06
CA LEU A 101 -15.88 54.54 4.43
C LEU A 101 -14.52 54.27 5.09
N CYS A 102 -14.49 54.14 6.42
CA CYS A 102 -13.30 53.71 7.15
C CYS A 102 -13.16 52.19 7.04
N PRO A 103 -12.10 51.65 6.43
CA PRO A 103 -11.89 50.21 6.40
C PRO A 103 -11.67 49.65 7.81
N CYS A 104 -12.17 48.44 8.01
CA CYS A 104 -12.16 47.72 9.29
C CYS A 104 -10.76 47.43 9.87
N LEU A 105 -9.68 47.51 9.08
CA LEU A 105 -8.34 47.10 9.49
C LEU A 105 -7.30 48.15 9.11
N SER A 106 -6.46 48.52 10.08
CA SER A 106 -5.26 49.34 9.86
C SER A 106 -3.99 48.72 10.43
N VAL A 107 -2.86 49.12 9.87
CA VAL A 107 -1.51 48.77 10.27
C VAL A 107 -0.82 50.06 10.68
N ILE A 108 -0.42 50.18 11.94
CA ILE A 108 0.27 51.36 12.46
C ILE A 108 1.66 50.94 12.91
N LEU A 109 2.68 51.57 12.35
CA LEU A 109 4.08 51.35 12.70
C LEU A 109 4.56 52.46 13.64
N PHE A 110 5.03 52.07 14.81
CA PHE A 110 5.63 52.97 15.79
C PHE A 110 7.15 52.81 15.73
N LEU A 111 7.86 53.79 15.18
CA LEU A 111 9.30 53.75 14.94
C LEU A 111 10.06 54.71 15.86
N GLN A 112 11.28 54.36 16.25
CA GLN A 112 12.15 55.28 16.98
C GLN A 112 12.72 56.37 16.05
N ASP A 113 12.90 57.58 16.58
CA ASP A 113 13.41 58.73 15.81
C ASP A 113 14.95 58.76 15.82
N TYR A 114 15.58 58.11 14.84
CA TYR A 114 17.05 58.04 14.68
C TYR A 114 17.60 59.14 13.75
N GLY A 115 17.25 60.41 13.97
CA GLY A 115 17.99 61.60 13.48
C GLY A 115 18.60 61.62 12.06
N GLY A 116 18.02 60.95 11.05
CA GLY A 116 18.53 60.86 9.67
C GLY A 116 17.65 61.59 8.66
N GLU A 117 18.28 62.25 7.67
CA GLU A 117 17.68 63.23 6.74
C GLU A 117 16.75 62.70 5.62
N GLU A 118 16.26 61.45 5.66
CA GLU A 118 15.09 61.05 4.86
C GLU A 118 13.91 60.77 5.79
N SER A 119 12.88 61.63 5.77
CA SER A 119 11.66 61.36 6.56
C SER A 119 11.06 60.03 6.09
N HIS A 120 10.95 59.04 6.98
CA HIS A 120 10.35 57.73 6.70
C HIS A 120 8.93 57.85 6.08
N GLU A 121 8.27 59.00 6.26
CA GLU A 121 7.00 59.37 5.64
C GLU A 121 7.07 59.57 4.12
N GLN A 122 8.24 59.89 3.56
CA GLN A 122 8.43 60.02 2.10
C GLN A 122 8.26 58.68 1.37
N GLN A 123 8.49 57.53 2.04
CA GLN A 123 8.29 56.21 1.43
C GLN A 123 6.81 55.91 1.18
N LEU A 124 5.92 56.35 2.07
CA LEU A 124 4.46 56.24 1.90
C LEU A 124 3.88 57.25 0.89
N ARG A 125 4.70 58.19 0.41
CA ARG A 125 4.33 59.15 -0.67
C ARG A 125 4.77 58.69 -2.06
N ARG A 126 5.49 57.56 -2.18
CA ARG A 126 5.91 56.98 -3.47
C ARG A 126 4.92 55.90 -3.94
N PRO A 127 4.69 55.75 -5.26
CA PRO A 127 3.87 54.65 -5.78
C PRO A 127 4.39 53.28 -5.31
N PRO A 128 3.53 52.32 -4.94
CA PRO A 128 2.08 52.26 -5.20
C PRO A 128 1.17 52.88 -4.12
N TRP A 129 1.73 53.47 -3.05
CA TRP A 129 0.96 54.03 -1.94
C TRP A 129 0.12 55.24 -2.35
N ARG A 130 -1.13 55.31 -1.84
CA ARG A 130 -2.06 56.41 -2.07
C ARG A 130 -2.51 57.01 -0.73
N TYR A 131 -2.50 58.33 -0.64
CA TYR A 131 -3.03 59.04 0.53
C TYR A 131 -4.56 58.84 0.64
N HIS A 132 -5.06 58.63 1.86
CA HIS A 132 -6.49 58.42 2.12
C HIS A 132 -7.11 59.59 2.90
N HIS A 133 -6.68 59.84 4.14
CA HIS A 133 -7.17 60.94 4.99
C HIS A 133 -6.25 61.19 6.19
N THR A 134 -6.48 62.28 6.93
CA THR A 134 -5.79 62.61 8.19
C THR A 134 -6.79 62.55 9.36
N GLU A 135 -6.50 61.76 10.40
CA GLU A 135 -7.30 61.69 11.64
C GLU A 135 -6.70 62.63 12.71
N GLN A 136 -7.53 63.35 13.46
CA GLN A 136 -7.08 64.07 14.65
C GLN A 136 -7.03 63.13 15.85
N VAL A 137 -5.86 62.96 16.45
CA VAL A 137 -5.64 62.00 17.54
C VAL A 137 -5.46 62.74 18.85
N GLN A 138 -6.33 62.51 19.84
CA GLN A 138 -6.11 62.94 21.22
C GLN A 138 -5.02 62.05 21.86
N GLY A 139 -3.86 62.62 22.19
CA GLY A 139 -2.76 61.89 22.80
C GLY A 139 -1.82 62.79 23.61
N LEU A 140 -1.01 62.15 24.47
CA LEU A 140 0.00 62.71 25.39
C LEU A 140 0.71 63.99 24.88
N PRO A 141 1.15 64.90 25.78
CA PRO A 141 1.42 66.33 25.52
C PRO A 141 2.53 66.67 24.50
N PHE A 142 3.13 65.69 23.82
CA PHE A 142 4.28 65.90 22.91
C PHE A 142 4.18 65.13 21.57
N SER A 143 2.99 64.77 21.09
CA SER A 143 2.77 64.13 19.76
C SER A 143 2.00 65.09 18.82
N PRO A 144 2.28 65.13 17.50
CA PRO A 144 1.48 65.93 16.57
C PRO A 144 0.02 65.48 16.58
N ALA A 145 -0.89 66.46 16.57
CA ALA A 145 -2.35 66.28 16.71
C ALA A 145 -3.04 65.69 15.46
N ARG A 146 -2.27 65.19 14.48
CA ARG A 146 -2.73 64.75 13.17
C ARG A 146 -1.99 63.47 12.74
N GLN A 147 -2.70 62.47 12.25
CA GLN A 147 -2.17 61.20 11.76
C GLN A 147 -2.63 60.94 10.32
N ASP A 148 -1.69 60.87 9.38
CA ASP A 148 -1.97 60.58 7.98
C ASP A 148 -2.10 59.07 7.74
N PHE A 149 -3.14 58.67 7.00
CA PHE A 149 -3.37 57.29 6.59
C PHE A 149 -3.20 57.13 5.07
N PHE A 150 -2.54 56.04 4.69
CA PHE A 150 -2.26 55.64 3.31
C PHE A 150 -2.84 54.27 3.01
N MET A 151 -3.06 53.94 1.74
CA MET A 151 -3.53 52.64 1.28
C MET A 151 -2.67 52.13 0.13
N LEU A 152 -2.48 50.81 0.06
CA LEU A 152 -1.64 50.18 -0.97
C LEU A 152 -2.39 50.02 -2.30
N ALA A 153 -3.67 49.64 -2.21
CA ALA A 153 -4.63 49.54 -3.31
C ALA A 153 -6.09 49.63 -2.77
N PRO A 154 -7.11 49.88 -3.61
CA PRO A 154 -8.51 49.86 -3.18
C PRO A 154 -8.89 48.55 -2.44
N GLY A 155 -9.55 48.67 -1.28
CA GLY A 155 -9.98 47.51 -0.47
C GLY A 155 -8.88 46.82 0.37
N THR A 156 -7.68 47.40 0.46
CA THR A 156 -6.55 46.97 1.32
C THR A 156 -6.56 47.70 2.68
N PRO A 157 -5.80 47.28 3.71
CA PRO A 157 -5.86 47.94 5.02
C PRO A 157 -5.20 49.32 4.96
N LEU A 158 -5.55 50.20 5.91
CA LEU A 158 -4.91 51.51 6.04
C LEU A 158 -3.54 51.39 6.72
N TRP A 159 -2.61 52.24 6.35
CA TRP A 159 -1.25 52.27 6.87
C TRP A 159 -0.92 53.63 7.43
N ALA A 160 -0.30 53.68 8.60
CA ALA A 160 0.20 54.90 9.19
C ALA A 160 1.52 54.66 9.91
N LEU A 161 2.33 55.71 9.99
CA LEU A 161 3.63 55.71 10.64
C LEU A 161 3.63 56.75 11.77
N ARG A 162 4.14 56.38 12.93
CA ARG A 162 4.20 57.26 14.11
C ARG A 162 5.58 57.17 14.75
N LYS A 163 6.20 58.33 14.95
CA LYS A 163 7.50 58.41 15.64
C LYS A 163 7.33 58.34 17.15
N VAL A 164 8.22 57.61 17.83
CA VAL A 164 8.27 57.47 19.28
C VAL A 164 9.68 57.82 19.77
N ARG A 165 9.79 58.59 20.87
CA ARG A 165 11.10 59.06 21.39
C ARG A 165 11.86 58.02 22.23
N TYR A 166 11.17 57.02 22.79
CA TYR A 166 11.75 55.99 23.65
C TYR A 166 10.84 54.74 23.71
N GLY A 167 11.42 53.55 23.87
CA GLY A 167 10.70 52.26 23.95
C GLY A 167 10.77 51.42 22.66
N LYS A 168 10.34 50.16 22.71
CA LYS A 168 10.42 49.20 21.58
C LYS A 168 9.68 49.70 20.35
N GLU A 169 10.14 49.31 19.15
CA GLU A 169 9.38 49.54 17.92
C GLU A 169 8.13 48.66 17.90
N ILE A 170 6.99 49.16 17.40
CA ILE A 170 5.71 48.44 17.49
C ILE A 170 5.05 48.33 16.12
N VAL A 171 4.73 47.11 15.70
CA VAL A 171 3.79 46.82 14.60
C VAL A 171 2.42 46.57 15.22
N ARG A 172 1.46 47.46 14.98
CA ARG A 172 0.09 47.30 15.50
C ARG A 172 -0.92 47.08 14.40
N PHE A 173 -1.59 45.94 14.45
CA PHE A 173 -2.79 45.66 13.69
C PHE A 173 -4.00 46.17 14.47
N THR A 174 -4.72 47.16 13.95
CA THR A 174 -5.90 47.75 14.61
C THR A 174 -7.16 47.40 13.85
N ILE A 175 -8.08 46.72 14.53
CA ILE A 175 -9.40 46.38 14.00
C ILE A 175 -10.40 47.38 14.55
N TYR A 176 -11.04 48.11 13.66
CA TYR A 176 -12.13 49.02 13.99
C TYR A 176 -13.41 48.19 14.08
N CYS A 177 -14.07 48.26 15.24
CA CYS A 177 -15.24 47.46 15.56
C CYS A 177 -16.46 48.37 15.64
N ARG A 178 -17.64 47.90 15.23
CA ARG A 178 -18.90 48.64 15.47
C ARG A 178 -19.12 48.87 16.96
N TYR A 179 -19.85 49.93 17.27
CA TYR A 179 -20.14 50.31 18.64
C TYR A 179 -20.78 49.17 19.44
N GLU A 180 -21.72 48.45 18.81
CA GLU A 180 -22.49 47.36 19.40
C GLU A 180 -21.71 46.04 19.52
N THR A 181 -20.85 45.71 18.56
CA THR A 181 -20.15 44.42 18.46
C THR A 181 -18.78 44.40 19.15
N TYR A 182 -18.26 45.56 19.56
CA TYR A 182 -16.91 45.70 20.14
C TYR A 182 -16.58 44.69 21.24
N SER A 183 -17.49 44.50 22.20
CA SER A 183 -17.29 43.57 23.33
C SER A 183 -17.11 42.13 22.87
N ASP A 184 -17.89 41.71 21.88
CA ASP A 184 -17.87 40.35 21.33
C ASP A 184 -16.70 40.16 20.37
N GLN A 185 -16.28 41.23 19.68
CA GLN A 185 -15.11 41.26 18.82
C GLN A 185 -13.80 41.09 19.63
N VAL A 186 -13.69 41.76 20.78
CA VAL A 186 -12.56 41.59 21.72
C VAL A 186 -12.53 40.16 22.27
N ARG A 187 -13.70 39.59 22.62
CA ARG A 187 -13.81 38.19 23.06
C ARG A 187 -13.40 37.20 21.97
N LEU A 188 -13.84 37.42 20.73
CA LEU A 188 -13.52 36.58 19.58
C LEU A 188 -12.01 36.53 19.30
N TYR A 189 -11.36 37.69 19.15
CA TYR A 189 -9.91 37.72 18.88
C TYR A 189 -9.08 37.25 20.09
N GLY A 190 -9.55 37.49 21.31
CA GLY A 190 -8.94 36.94 22.52
C GLY A 190 -9.00 35.41 22.56
N LEU A 191 -10.14 34.83 22.14
CA LEU A 191 -10.35 33.39 22.03
C LEU A 191 -9.50 32.76 20.91
N LEU A 192 -9.42 33.41 19.74
CA LEU A 192 -8.60 32.96 18.62
C LEU A 192 -7.10 32.97 18.94
N LEU A 193 -6.61 34.01 19.62
CA LEU A 193 -5.21 34.12 20.03
C LEU A 193 -4.88 33.36 21.32
N ARG A 194 -5.90 32.92 22.07
CA ARG A 194 -5.79 32.40 23.45
C ARG A 194 -5.02 33.35 24.38
N ARG A 195 -5.29 34.65 24.26
CA ARG A 195 -4.69 35.69 25.08
C ARG A 195 -5.77 36.68 25.53
N ARG A 196 -5.62 37.23 26.74
CA ARG A 196 -6.48 38.32 27.21
C ARG A 196 -6.02 39.63 26.56
N PHE A 197 -6.99 40.44 26.14
CA PHE A 197 -6.74 41.81 25.72
C PHE A 197 -6.64 42.69 26.98
N ALA A 198 -5.57 43.48 27.07
CA ALA A 198 -5.45 44.54 28.05
C ALA A 198 -6.30 45.73 27.60
N GLN A 199 -7.32 46.07 28.38
CA GLN A 199 -8.17 47.21 28.12
C GLN A 199 -7.48 48.48 28.63
N ARG A 200 -7.21 49.43 27.73
CA ARG A 200 -6.56 50.70 28.10
C ARG A 200 -7.59 51.77 28.45
N ASN A 201 -8.74 51.75 27.79
CA ASN A 201 -9.91 52.57 28.07
C ASN A 201 -11.18 51.90 27.49
N TRP A 202 -12.36 52.52 27.64
CA TRP A 202 -13.63 51.92 27.20
C TRP A 202 -13.76 51.69 25.68
N HIS A 203 -12.96 52.37 24.86
CA HIS A 203 -13.01 52.30 23.39
C HIS A 203 -11.75 51.67 22.75
N TYR A 204 -10.79 51.18 23.53
CA TYR A 204 -9.56 50.60 23.02
C TYR A 204 -9.02 49.48 23.91
N SER A 205 -8.81 48.32 23.29
CA SER A 205 -8.20 47.15 23.90
C SER A 205 -7.09 46.60 23.01
N PHE A 206 -6.02 46.08 23.59
CA PHE A 206 -4.91 45.50 22.81
C PHE A 206 -4.31 44.27 23.46
N CYS A 207 -3.67 43.43 22.66
CA CYS A 207 -2.95 42.25 23.09
C CYS A 207 -1.58 42.21 22.40
N VAL A 208 -0.53 41.90 23.16
CA VAL A 208 0.81 41.66 22.61
C VAL A 208 0.86 40.23 22.07
N VAL A 209 1.09 40.10 20.78
CA VAL A 209 1.17 38.82 20.05
C VAL A 209 2.59 38.25 20.13
N TYR A 210 3.57 39.13 19.95
CA TYR A 210 5.01 38.84 19.99
C TYR A 210 5.76 40.03 20.61
N SER A 211 6.77 39.77 21.43
CA SER A 211 7.66 40.79 22.00
C SER A 211 9.07 40.20 22.12
N ASN A 212 10.08 40.95 21.68
CA ASN A 212 11.50 40.72 21.97
C ASN A 212 12.12 42.02 22.50
N ASP A 213 13.45 42.07 22.68
CA ASP A 213 14.11 43.23 23.30
C ASP A 213 14.03 44.52 22.47
N HIS A 214 13.77 44.44 21.16
CA HIS A 214 13.81 45.57 20.24
C HIS A 214 12.44 45.95 19.65
N MET A 215 11.52 44.99 19.49
CA MET A 215 10.22 45.19 18.83
C MET A 215 9.05 44.42 19.46
N GLU A 216 7.84 44.91 19.23
CA GLU A 216 6.58 44.26 19.59
C GLU A 216 5.59 44.20 18.44
N ILE A 217 4.83 43.10 18.36
CA ILE A 217 3.69 42.96 17.45
C ILE A 217 2.43 42.93 18.30
N GLN A 218 1.51 43.85 18.04
CA GLN A 218 0.29 44.04 18.80
C GLN A 218 -0.94 43.87 17.90
N LEU A 219 -1.99 43.25 18.45
CA LEU A 219 -3.33 43.27 17.87
C LEU A 219 -4.22 44.12 18.78
N SER A 220 -4.93 45.10 18.23
CA SER A 220 -5.82 45.97 18.98
C SER A 220 -7.19 46.07 18.35
N CYS A 221 -8.22 46.24 19.18
CA CYS A 221 -9.58 46.55 18.80
C CYS A 221 -9.90 47.99 19.24
N LYS A 222 -10.37 48.83 18.31
CA LYS A 222 -10.82 50.21 18.58
C LYS A 222 -12.32 50.29 18.30
N ARG A 223 -13.09 50.79 19.25
CA ARG A 223 -14.54 50.98 19.12
C ARG A 223 -14.82 52.23 18.29
N SER A 224 -15.59 52.10 17.21
CA SER A 224 -16.05 53.25 16.41
C SER A 224 -17.12 54.07 17.15
N PRO A 225 -17.27 55.37 16.83
CA PRO A 225 -18.39 56.18 17.30
C PRO A 225 -19.75 55.62 16.85
N GLU A 226 -20.79 55.91 17.61
CA GLU A 226 -22.16 55.47 17.32
C GLU A 226 -22.65 56.07 15.99
N GLY A 227 -23.11 55.22 15.06
CA GLY A 227 -23.52 55.61 13.70
C GLY A 227 -22.42 55.61 12.63
N GLN A 228 -21.17 55.28 12.97
CA GLN A 228 -20.07 55.17 12.00
C GLN A 228 -19.57 53.72 11.89
N ASP A 229 -20.10 52.98 10.92
CA ASP A 229 -19.78 51.56 10.74
C ASP A 229 -18.51 51.34 9.90
N PRO A 230 -17.53 50.56 10.40
CA PRO A 230 -16.37 50.18 9.62
C PRO A 230 -16.77 49.24 8.46
N THR A 231 -16.15 49.44 7.31
CA THR A 231 -16.42 48.64 6.10
C THR A 231 -15.42 47.49 5.99
N PRO A 232 -15.86 46.23 5.80
CA PRO A 232 -14.96 45.10 5.64
C PRO A 232 -14.04 45.24 4.42
N THR A 233 -12.76 44.90 4.60
CA THR A 233 -11.78 44.90 3.51
C THR A 233 -11.95 43.68 2.62
N GLU A 234 -12.42 43.87 1.37
CA GLU A 234 -12.69 42.74 0.47
C GLU A 234 -11.42 42.02 -0.01
N CYS A 235 -10.31 42.75 -0.08
CA CYS A 235 -9.02 42.29 -0.60
C CYS A 235 -8.04 41.86 0.51
N THR A 236 -8.45 41.86 1.79
CA THR A 236 -7.57 41.59 2.92
C THR A 236 -8.13 40.49 3.81
N LEU A 237 -7.29 39.50 4.12
CA LEU A 237 -7.63 38.39 4.99
C LEU A 237 -6.66 38.35 6.17
N MET A 238 -7.18 38.39 7.38
CA MET A 238 -6.36 38.22 8.56
C MET A 238 -6.16 36.73 8.83
N GLU A 239 -4.92 36.24 8.77
CA GLU A 239 -4.56 34.85 9.03
C GLU A 239 -4.09 34.68 10.47
N ILE A 240 -4.78 33.83 11.22
CA ILE A 240 -4.47 33.52 12.62
C ILE A 240 -4.14 32.03 12.74
N ARG A 241 -2.98 31.74 13.34
CA ARG A 241 -2.53 30.36 13.57
C ARG A 241 -3.05 29.81 14.89
N VAL A 242 -3.90 28.79 14.86
CA VAL A 242 -4.52 28.16 16.05
C VAL A 242 -4.05 26.72 16.24
N ARG A 243 -4.08 26.18 17.46
CA ARG A 243 -3.61 24.79 17.72
C ARG A 243 -4.62 23.70 17.35
N ASN A 244 -5.91 23.97 17.44
CA ASN A 244 -6.98 23.00 17.19
C ASN A 244 -8.27 23.74 16.79
N MET A 245 -8.91 23.30 15.71
CA MET A 245 -10.15 23.88 15.19
C MET A 245 -11.42 23.31 15.85
N ALA A 246 -11.42 22.05 16.29
CA ALA A 246 -12.64 21.35 16.74
C ALA A 246 -13.31 22.00 17.95
N GLY A 247 -12.51 22.53 18.89
CA GLY A 247 -13.02 23.27 20.05
C GLY A 247 -13.38 24.73 19.77
N LEU A 248 -12.96 25.28 18.63
CA LEU A 248 -13.24 26.67 18.24
C LEU A 248 -14.54 26.78 17.43
N ILE A 249 -14.86 25.78 16.59
CA ILE A 249 -16.04 25.80 15.70
C ILE A 249 -17.35 26.18 16.41
N PRO A 250 -17.69 25.65 17.61
CA PRO A 250 -18.93 26.01 18.29
C PRO A 250 -18.95 27.44 18.84
N LEU A 251 -17.79 28.10 18.94
CA LEU A 251 -17.59 29.39 19.59
C LEU A 251 -17.40 30.53 18.59
N LEU A 252 -17.42 30.24 17.29
CA LEU A 252 -17.27 31.23 16.22
C LEU A 252 -18.64 31.78 15.79
N PRO A 253 -18.75 33.09 15.52
CA PRO A 253 -20.03 33.73 15.21
C PRO A 253 -20.63 33.27 13.86
N HIS A 254 -19.78 32.78 12.96
CA HIS A 254 -20.18 32.32 11.64
C HIS A 254 -19.64 30.93 11.30
N PRO A 255 -20.37 30.13 10.49
CA PRO A 255 -19.94 28.80 10.09
C PRO A 255 -18.61 28.84 9.36
N CYS A 256 -17.69 27.95 9.75
CA CYS A 256 -16.38 27.85 9.14
C CYS A 256 -16.44 27.03 7.85
N ARG A 257 -15.86 27.55 6.76
CA ARG A 257 -15.70 26.84 5.50
C ARG A 257 -14.28 26.27 5.39
N PRO A 258 -14.09 24.96 5.17
CA PRO A 258 -12.76 24.39 4.96
C PRO A 258 -12.23 24.80 3.59
N ILE A 259 -10.98 25.31 3.55
CA ILE A 259 -10.21 25.50 2.30
C ILE A 259 -9.29 24.28 2.10
N SER A 260 -8.76 23.70 3.19
CA SER A 260 -7.99 22.46 3.22
C SER A 260 -8.01 21.83 4.62
N ASP A 261 -7.41 20.65 4.80
CA ASP A 261 -7.33 19.93 6.09
C ASP A 261 -6.72 20.76 7.24
N ILE A 262 -5.97 21.81 6.92
CA ILE A 262 -5.25 22.67 7.86
C ILE A 262 -5.64 24.15 7.76
N ARG A 263 -6.52 24.54 6.83
CA ARG A 263 -6.88 25.95 6.59
C ARG A 263 -8.38 26.11 6.46
N TRP A 264 -8.92 26.99 7.29
CA TRP A 264 -10.35 27.27 7.39
C TRP A 264 -10.59 28.76 7.18
N GLN A 265 -11.76 29.10 6.67
CA GLN A 265 -12.20 30.48 6.50
C GLN A 265 -13.48 30.72 7.31
N THR A 266 -13.52 31.85 7.99
CA THR A 266 -14.72 32.33 8.68
C THR A 266 -14.85 33.85 8.53
N LYS A 267 -15.89 34.42 9.14
CA LYS A 267 -16.07 35.85 9.29
C LYS A 267 -16.17 36.23 10.76
N ASP A 268 -15.78 37.44 11.10
CA ASP A 268 -16.10 38.02 12.41
C ASP A 268 -17.49 38.69 12.44
N TYR A 269 -17.86 39.27 13.60
CA TYR A 269 -19.17 39.89 13.81
C TYR A 269 -19.45 41.07 12.88
N ASP A 270 -18.40 41.78 12.45
CA ASP A 270 -18.50 42.91 11.52
C ASP A 270 -18.33 42.49 10.05
N GLY A 271 -18.16 41.19 9.77
CA GLY A 271 -18.13 40.62 8.42
C GLY A 271 -16.74 40.51 7.78
N ASN A 272 -15.66 40.80 8.52
CA ASN A 272 -14.29 40.66 8.06
C ASN A 272 -13.92 39.19 7.89
N LYS A 273 -13.31 38.86 6.77
CA LYS A 273 -12.89 37.48 6.49
C LYS A 273 -11.62 37.16 7.28
N ILE A 274 -11.72 36.13 8.12
CA ILE A 274 -10.60 35.58 8.90
C ILE A 274 -10.20 34.23 8.30
N LEU A 275 -8.91 34.04 8.09
CA LEU A 275 -8.31 32.75 7.78
C LEU A 275 -7.75 32.13 9.06
N ILE A 276 -8.14 30.90 9.34
CA ILE A 276 -7.68 30.15 10.49
C ILE A 276 -6.78 29.03 9.98
N GLN A 277 -5.49 29.11 10.30
CA GLN A 277 -4.52 28.08 9.96
C GLN A 277 -4.29 27.20 11.20
N VAL A 278 -4.66 25.93 11.13
CA VAL A 278 -4.40 24.98 12.21
C VAL A 278 -2.91 24.65 12.19
N ARG A 279 -2.20 25.05 13.24
CA ARG A 279 -0.85 24.55 13.51
C ARG A 279 -0.93 23.05 13.64
N VAL A 280 -0.32 22.37 12.70
CA VAL A 280 0.06 20.97 12.87
C VAL A 280 1.19 20.94 13.89
N SER A 281 0.84 21.11 15.17
CA SER A 281 1.69 20.59 16.22
C SER A 281 1.71 19.08 16.03
N LEU A 282 2.91 18.50 15.94
CA LEU A 282 3.15 17.06 15.95
C LEU A 282 2.57 16.35 17.21
N ALA A 283 1.80 17.06 18.05
CA ALA A 283 1.38 16.65 19.38
C ALA A 283 -0.13 16.49 19.58
N HIS A 284 -1.00 16.79 18.61
CA HIS A 284 -2.46 16.53 18.73
C HIS A 284 -3.00 15.64 17.60
N ARG A 285 -2.40 14.45 17.45
CA ARG A 285 -3.20 13.22 17.27
C ARG A 285 -3.63 12.79 18.67
N GLY A 286 -4.89 12.40 18.83
CA GLY A 286 -5.57 12.19 20.12
C GLY A 286 -4.72 11.48 21.16
N MET A 287 -4.93 11.81 22.44
CA MET A 287 -4.24 11.24 23.61
C MET A 287 -3.98 9.74 23.43
N GLY A 288 -2.79 9.49 22.92
CA GLY A 288 -2.32 8.19 22.48
C GLY A 288 -0.82 8.26 22.63
N SER A 289 -0.37 8.31 23.90
CA SER A 289 1.01 8.13 24.38
C SER A 289 2.04 8.08 23.23
N THR A 290 2.57 9.24 22.86
CA THR A 290 3.64 9.36 21.85
C THR A 290 4.83 8.54 22.34
N ARG A 291 5.31 7.59 21.52
CA ARG A 291 6.46 6.77 21.85
C ARG A 291 7.62 7.16 20.94
N SER A 292 8.80 7.29 21.52
CA SER A 292 10.04 7.37 20.78
C SER A 292 10.45 5.97 20.32
N LEU A 293 10.48 5.74 19.01
CA LEU A 293 10.96 4.50 18.42
C LEU A 293 12.44 4.67 18.05
N LYS A 294 13.31 3.89 18.68
CA LYS A 294 14.74 3.88 18.36
C LYS A 294 14.97 2.91 17.20
N VAL A 295 15.46 3.43 16.08
CA VAL A 295 15.87 2.65 14.90
C VAL A 295 17.39 2.73 14.77
N CYS A 296 18.03 1.58 14.67
CA CYS A 296 19.48 1.51 14.51
C CYS A 296 19.83 1.17 13.06
N CYS A 297 20.40 2.15 12.34
CA CYS A 297 20.88 1.99 10.98
C CYS A 297 22.39 1.75 10.98
N GLY A 298 22.91 1.00 10.02
CA GLY A 298 24.35 0.84 9.86
C GLY A 298 24.79 0.66 8.42
N ILE A 299 26.10 0.73 8.21
CA ILE A 299 26.78 0.42 6.95
C ILE A 299 27.86 -0.59 7.23
N TRP A 300 28.02 -1.56 6.33
CA TRP A 300 29.17 -2.44 6.38
C TRP A 300 29.61 -2.94 5.00
N HIS A 301 30.89 -2.73 4.73
CA HIS A 301 31.57 -3.29 3.57
C HIS A 301 32.00 -4.75 3.82
N GLN A 302 31.55 -5.69 2.97
CA GLN A 302 31.85 -7.11 3.10
C GLN A 302 32.75 -7.61 1.97
N ASP A 303 34.03 -7.89 2.25
CA ASP A 303 34.92 -8.52 1.27
C ASP A 303 34.63 -10.03 1.14
N VAL A 304 33.90 -10.42 0.09
CA VAL A 304 33.53 -11.81 -0.21
C VAL A 304 34.50 -12.38 -1.25
N SER A 305 35.77 -12.59 -0.86
CA SER A 305 36.83 -13.07 -1.77
C SER A 305 36.95 -14.61 -1.91
N SER A 306 36.14 -15.43 -1.22
CA SER A 306 36.22 -16.90 -1.36
C SER A 306 34.98 -17.55 -2.01
N ARG A 307 35.22 -18.32 -3.09
CA ARG A 307 34.22 -19.01 -3.94
C ARG A 307 33.40 -20.12 -3.25
N SER A 308 33.62 -20.39 -1.97
CA SER A 308 33.14 -21.58 -1.26
C SER A 308 32.34 -21.26 0.02
N PHE A 309 31.52 -20.19 0.08
CA PHE A 309 30.93 -19.77 1.36
C PHE A 309 29.54 -19.08 1.30
N LYS A 310 28.60 -19.58 0.49
CA LYS A 310 27.30 -18.89 0.19
C LYS A 310 26.11 -19.14 1.15
N SER A 311 26.32 -19.66 2.36
CA SER A 311 25.23 -19.83 3.36
C SER A 311 25.60 -19.46 4.79
N TRP A 312 26.85 -19.67 5.21
CA TRP A 312 27.28 -19.47 6.60
C TRP A 312 27.47 -17.98 6.96
N LYS A 313 28.00 -17.15 6.05
CA LYS A 313 28.27 -15.73 6.31
C LYS A 313 27.02 -14.84 6.43
N GLY A 314 25.92 -15.19 5.75
CA GLY A 314 24.64 -14.49 5.92
C GLY A 314 24.06 -14.68 7.33
N ARG A 315 24.29 -15.86 7.92
CA ARG A 315 23.91 -16.16 9.31
C ARG A 315 24.81 -15.43 10.30
N GLU A 316 26.12 -15.39 10.03
CA GLU A 316 27.07 -14.62 10.84
C GLU A 316 26.75 -13.11 10.82
N LEU A 317 26.35 -12.57 9.66
CA LEU A 317 25.86 -11.19 9.51
C LEU A 317 24.60 -10.95 10.36
N ALA A 318 23.62 -11.86 10.28
CA ALA A 318 22.41 -11.80 11.09
C ALA A 318 22.72 -11.87 12.60
N ASP A 319 23.65 -12.75 13.01
CA ASP A 319 24.10 -12.86 14.40
C ASP A 319 24.78 -11.57 14.89
N VAL A 320 25.58 -10.90 14.05
CA VAL A 320 26.21 -9.60 14.38
C VAL A 320 25.15 -8.52 14.54
N MET A 321 24.19 -8.43 13.62
CA MET A 321 23.09 -7.47 13.68
C MET A 321 22.24 -7.68 14.95
N GLU A 322 21.97 -8.93 15.32
CA GLU A 322 21.25 -9.25 16.56
C GLU A 322 22.06 -8.86 17.81
N ARG A 323 23.35 -9.23 17.88
CA ARG A 323 24.24 -8.86 19.00
C ARG A 323 24.36 -7.35 19.19
N ARG A 324 24.45 -6.60 18.08
CA ARG A 324 24.65 -5.15 18.07
C ARG A 324 23.34 -4.36 18.03
N LYS A 325 22.19 -5.04 17.97
CA LYS A 325 20.85 -4.46 17.86
C LYS A 325 20.72 -3.49 16.67
N VAL A 326 21.25 -3.90 15.52
CA VAL A 326 21.13 -3.16 14.24
C VAL A 326 19.86 -3.64 13.54
N ASP A 327 18.98 -2.71 13.19
CA ASP A 327 17.68 -3.01 12.59
C ASP A 327 17.72 -2.94 11.05
N ILE A 328 18.53 -2.00 10.52
CA ILE A 328 18.70 -1.73 9.09
C ILE A 328 20.20 -1.67 8.80
N LEU A 329 20.68 -2.42 7.81
CA LEU A 329 22.11 -2.43 7.44
C LEU A 329 22.29 -2.33 5.92
N CYS A 330 22.96 -1.29 5.45
CA CYS A 330 23.43 -1.18 4.07
C CYS A 330 24.72 -2.01 3.90
N VAL A 331 24.79 -2.83 2.86
CA VAL A 331 25.93 -3.70 2.56
C VAL A 331 26.41 -3.50 1.13
N GLN A 332 27.73 -3.39 0.97
CA GLN A 332 28.42 -3.22 -0.31
C GLN A 332 29.24 -4.46 -0.67
N GLU A 333 29.63 -4.56 -1.94
CA GLU A 333 30.37 -5.69 -2.53
C GLU A 333 29.73 -7.07 -2.28
N THR A 334 28.41 -7.16 -2.39
CA THR A 334 27.72 -8.45 -2.14
C THR A 334 28.20 -9.55 -3.09
N ARG A 335 28.63 -9.21 -4.32
CA ARG A 335 29.05 -10.15 -5.39
C ARG A 335 28.00 -11.22 -5.69
N TRP A 336 26.73 -10.92 -5.41
CA TRP A 336 25.60 -11.80 -5.66
C TRP A 336 24.97 -11.48 -7.02
N LYS A 337 24.67 -12.53 -7.78
CA LYS A 337 24.07 -12.38 -9.11
C LYS A 337 22.55 -12.24 -9.03
N GLY A 338 22.03 -11.23 -9.71
CA GLY A 338 20.61 -10.99 -9.93
C GLY A 338 20.00 -9.95 -8.98
N SER A 339 18.71 -9.70 -9.22
CA SER A 339 17.85 -8.79 -8.46
C SER A 339 16.86 -9.60 -7.64
N LYS A 340 17.09 -9.75 -6.32
CA LYS A 340 16.21 -10.57 -5.45
C LYS A 340 16.19 -10.06 -4.00
N ALA A 341 15.24 -10.59 -3.23
CA ALA A 341 15.26 -10.56 -1.78
C ALA A 341 15.39 -11.99 -1.22
N ARG A 342 16.13 -12.17 -0.13
CA ARG A 342 16.41 -13.47 0.48
C ARG A 342 16.47 -13.37 2.01
N SER A 343 15.85 -14.30 2.72
CA SER A 343 16.06 -14.42 4.18
C SER A 343 17.46 -14.98 4.47
N ILE A 344 18.19 -14.32 5.38
CA ILE A 344 19.57 -14.67 5.74
C ILE A 344 19.68 -15.41 7.09
N GLY A 345 18.56 -15.63 7.78
CA GLY A 345 18.48 -16.30 9.09
C GLY A 345 18.23 -15.31 10.25
N ALA A 346 17.93 -15.83 11.44
CA ALA A 346 17.71 -15.08 12.69
C ALA A 346 16.71 -13.91 12.60
N GLY A 347 15.71 -14.00 11.71
CA GLY A 347 14.72 -12.93 11.53
C GLY A 347 15.26 -11.72 10.75
N PHE A 348 16.18 -11.90 9.81
CA PHE A 348 16.62 -10.85 8.89
C PHE A 348 16.44 -11.25 7.42
N LYS A 349 16.15 -10.25 6.57
CA LYS A 349 15.98 -10.38 5.12
C LYS A 349 16.85 -9.37 4.39
N LEU A 350 17.62 -9.87 3.42
CA LEU A 350 18.49 -9.10 2.55
C LEU A 350 17.81 -8.83 1.21
N PHE A 351 17.77 -7.56 0.81
CA PHE A 351 17.42 -7.10 -0.53
C PHE A 351 18.73 -6.78 -1.23
N TYR A 352 18.97 -7.32 -2.43
CA TYR A 352 20.25 -7.10 -3.12
C TYR A 352 20.08 -6.95 -4.62
N TYR A 353 21.08 -6.32 -5.24
CA TYR A 353 21.23 -6.19 -6.67
C TYR A 353 22.71 -6.32 -7.07
N GLY A 354 22.97 -7.15 -8.07
CA GLY A 354 24.31 -7.32 -8.63
C GLY A 354 24.30 -7.98 -10.01
N VAL A 355 25.25 -7.59 -10.85
CA VAL A 355 25.36 -8.01 -12.27
C VAL A 355 26.31 -9.21 -12.39
N ASP A 356 26.33 -9.88 -13.55
CA ASP A 356 27.09 -11.11 -13.81
C ASP A 356 28.63 -10.96 -13.68
N SER A 357 29.15 -9.74 -13.53
CA SER A 357 30.55 -9.40 -13.28
C SER A 357 30.91 -9.58 -11.81
N LYS A 358 32.05 -10.23 -11.53
CA LYS A 358 32.46 -10.65 -10.17
C LYS A 358 32.91 -9.50 -9.25
N ARG A 359 32.65 -8.23 -9.60
CA ARG A 359 33.27 -7.06 -8.96
C ARG A 359 32.31 -6.25 -8.07
N ASN A 360 31.06 -6.04 -8.48
CA ASN A 360 30.16 -5.06 -7.83
C ASN A 360 28.90 -5.70 -7.21
N GLY A 361 28.21 -4.95 -6.35
CA GLY A 361 26.86 -5.29 -5.88
C GLY A 361 26.48 -4.61 -4.56
N VAL A 362 25.25 -4.14 -4.46
CA VAL A 362 24.68 -3.47 -3.28
C VAL A 362 23.57 -4.29 -2.64
N GLY A 363 23.36 -4.08 -1.35
CA GLY A 363 22.28 -4.71 -0.60
C GLY A 363 21.83 -3.90 0.62
N VAL A 364 20.60 -4.14 1.05
CA VAL A 364 20.06 -3.65 2.33
C VAL A 364 19.46 -4.81 3.09
N VAL A 365 19.93 -5.03 4.32
CA VAL A 365 19.41 -6.02 5.26
C VAL A 365 18.44 -5.35 6.22
N LEU A 366 17.24 -5.93 6.33
CA LEU A 366 16.20 -5.48 7.24
C LEU A 366 15.84 -6.61 8.22
N LYS A 367 15.62 -6.24 9.47
CA LYS A 367 14.98 -7.11 10.46
C LYS A 367 13.53 -7.40 10.07
N GLU A 368 13.05 -8.61 10.36
CA GLU A 368 11.76 -9.16 9.91
C GLU A 368 10.56 -8.25 10.27
N GLU A 369 10.66 -7.52 11.38
CA GLU A 369 9.63 -6.56 11.80
C GLU A 369 9.50 -5.37 10.84
N PHE A 370 10.60 -4.91 10.22
CA PHE A 370 10.62 -3.84 9.23
C PHE A 370 10.42 -4.34 7.80
N VAL A 371 10.64 -5.64 7.53
CA VAL A 371 10.37 -6.24 6.21
C VAL A 371 8.91 -6.07 5.79
N ARG A 372 7.98 -6.14 6.74
CA ARG A 372 6.54 -5.95 6.49
C ARG A 372 6.16 -4.51 6.16
N ASN A 373 7.06 -3.58 6.42
CA ASN A 373 6.87 -2.15 6.23
C ASN A 373 7.52 -1.65 4.92
N VAL A 374 8.12 -2.54 4.13
CA VAL A 374 8.69 -2.20 2.80
C VAL A 374 7.56 -1.92 1.83
N LEU A 375 7.52 -0.69 1.32
CA LEU A 375 6.55 -0.22 0.33
C LEU A 375 7.10 -0.33 -1.09
N GLU A 376 8.38 0.00 -1.26
CA GLU A 376 9.03 0.05 -2.57
C GLU A 376 10.50 -0.32 -2.44
N VAL A 377 11.03 -1.00 -3.47
CA VAL A 377 12.46 -1.32 -3.61
C VAL A 377 12.91 -0.90 -5.00
N LYS A 378 13.57 0.26 -5.09
CA LYS A 378 14.18 0.75 -6.33
C LYS A 378 15.60 0.22 -6.45
N ARG A 379 15.91 -0.52 -7.51
CA ARG A 379 17.25 -1.03 -7.81
C ARG A 379 17.74 -0.37 -9.08
N VAL A 380 18.54 0.67 -8.93
CA VAL A 380 18.96 1.54 -10.03
C VAL A 380 20.13 0.90 -10.76
N SER A 381 21.19 0.53 -10.01
CA SER A 381 22.39 -0.09 -10.56
C SER A 381 23.05 -1.02 -9.55
N ASP A 382 24.12 -1.72 -9.96
CA ASP A 382 24.97 -2.54 -9.08
C ASP A 382 25.73 -1.71 -8.03
N ARG A 383 25.57 -0.38 -8.06
CA ARG A 383 26.14 0.61 -7.15
C ARG A 383 25.11 1.39 -6.35
N VAL A 384 23.85 1.49 -6.79
CA VAL A 384 22.81 2.28 -6.10
C VAL A 384 21.49 1.51 -5.98
N MET A 385 20.96 1.44 -4.76
CA MET A 385 19.61 0.95 -4.49
C MET A 385 18.93 1.74 -3.37
N SER A 386 17.60 1.81 -3.40
CA SER A 386 16.78 2.51 -2.40
C SER A 386 15.60 1.66 -1.94
N LEU A 387 15.34 1.65 -0.63
CA LEU A 387 14.18 1.02 -0.01
C LEU A 387 13.31 2.07 0.67
N LYS A 388 12.02 2.07 0.38
CA LYS A 388 11.03 2.91 1.05
C LYS A 388 10.29 2.13 2.12
N LEU A 389 10.33 2.60 3.36
CA LEU A 389 9.75 1.97 4.55
C LEU A 389 8.69 2.87 5.19
N GLU A 390 7.57 2.31 5.65
CA GLU A 390 6.58 3.00 6.49
C GLU A 390 6.65 2.48 7.93
N ILE A 391 7.27 3.24 8.82
CA ILE A 391 7.45 2.86 10.22
C ILE A 391 6.51 3.69 11.09
N GLU A 392 5.41 3.06 11.53
CA GLU A 392 4.42 3.66 12.46
C GLU A 392 3.92 5.06 12.02
N GLY A 393 3.70 5.24 10.71
CA GLY A 393 3.23 6.50 10.10
C GLY A 393 4.33 7.46 9.64
N VAL A 394 5.62 7.12 9.80
CA VAL A 394 6.76 7.88 9.26
C VAL A 394 7.32 7.17 8.04
N MET A 395 7.46 7.91 6.94
CA MET A 395 8.07 7.41 5.69
C MET A 395 9.59 7.59 5.76
N LEU A 396 10.33 6.48 5.73
CA LEU A 396 11.79 6.43 5.77
C LEU A 396 12.34 5.80 4.48
N ASN A 397 13.17 6.53 3.76
CA ASN A 397 13.90 6.05 2.59
C ASN A 397 15.33 5.69 2.99
N VAL A 398 15.73 4.45 2.74
CA VAL A 398 17.06 3.92 3.01
C VAL A 398 17.77 3.69 1.69
N VAL A 399 18.82 4.47 1.42
CA VAL A 399 19.60 4.38 0.19
C VAL A 399 20.94 3.71 0.49
N SER A 400 21.31 2.70 -0.29
CA SER A 400 22.62 2.05 -0.23
C SER A 400 23.40 2.38 -1.49
N GLY A 401 24.58 2.99 -1.29
CA GLY A 401 25.49 3.38 -2.37
C GLY A 401 26.85 2.69 -2.28
N TYR A 402 27.50 2.51 -3.44
CA TYR A 402 28.87 2.04 -3.58
C TYR A 402 29.60 2.82 -4.69
N ALA A 403 30.29 3.89 -4.30
CA ALA A 403 30.98 4.78 -5.23
C ALA A 403 32.17 4.08 -5.91
N PRO A 404 32.53 4.45 -7.15
CA PRO A 404 33.76 3.97 -7.80
C PRO A 404 35.03 4.34 -7.02
N GLN A 405 36.12 3.60 -7.24
CA GLN A 405 37.40 3.86 -6.59
C GLN A 405 38.11 5.09 -7.20
N VAL A 406 39.08 5.65 -6.47
CA VAL A 406 39.83 6.86 -6.86
C VAL A 406 40.44 6.78 -8.27
N GLY A 407 40.85 5.58 -8.73
CA GLY A 407 41.44 5.36 -10.06
C GLY A 407 40.48 4.92 -11.19
N CYS A 408 39.17 4.92 -10.97
CA CYS A 408 38.17 4.63 -12.02
C CYS A 408 37.98 5.81 -12.99
N GLU A 409 37.52 5.55 -14.22
CA GLU A 409 37.24 6.56 -15.24
C GLU A 409 36.19 7.58 -14.75
N LEU A 410 36.32 8.83 -15.24
CA LEU A 410 35.45 9.94 -14.83
C LEU A 410 33.98 9.66 -15.16
N GLU A 411 33.70 9.04 -16.31
CA GLU A 411 32.35 8.64 -16.73
C GLU A 411 31.65 7.71 -15.72
N GLU A 412 32.38 6.74 -15.14
CA GLU A 412 31.82 5.85 -14.11
C GLU A 412 31.47 6.61 -12.82
N LYS A 413 32.28 7.62 -12.47
CA LYS A 413 32.04 8.47 -11.29
C LYS A 413 30.84 9.38 -11.51
N GLU A 414 30.74 10.06 -12.65
CA GLU A 414 29.62 10.93 -13.01
C GLU A 414 28.30 10.18 -13.06
N ARG A 415 28.31 8.97 -13.65
CA ARG A 415 27.13 8.11 -13.69
C ARG A 415 26.62 7.73 -12.29
N PHE A 416 27.52 7.39 -11.36
CA PHE A 416 27.12 7.06 -9.98
C PHE A 416 26.42 8.25 -9.28
N TRP A 417 26.96 9.46 -9.44
CA TRP A 417 26.39 10.66 -8.83
C TRP A 417 25.05 11.05 -9.47
N SER A 418 24.94 10.97 -10.80
CA SER A 418 23.68 11.20 -11.51
C SER A 418 22.58 10.21 -11.08
N GLU A 419 22.92 8.91 -10.97
CA GLU A 419 22.00 7.88 -10.48
C GLU A 419 21.56 8.15 -9.02
N LEU A 420 22.44 8.69 -8.18
CA LEU A 420 22.12 9.06 -6.80
C LEU A 420 21.23 10.32 -6.73
N ASP A 421 21.47 11.31 -7.58
CA ASP A 421 20.67 12.53 -7.69
C ASP A 421 19.23 12.22 -8.11
N GLU A 422 19.04 11.40 -9.17
CA GLU A 422 17.71 10.95 -9.61
C GLU A 422 16.91 10.26 -8.49
N VAL A 423 17.59 9.41 -7.69
CA VAL A 423 16.95 8.74 -6.55
C VAL A 423 16.50 9.77 -5.52
N MET A 424 17.32 10.77 -5.23
CA MET A 424 17.02 11.82 -4.24
C MET A 424 15.90 12.75 -4.69
N GLU A 425 15.89 13.18 -5.96
CA GLU A 425 14.83 13.99 -6.55
C GLU A 425 13.47 13.27 -6.53
N SER A 426 13.48 11.94 -6.65
CA SER A 426 12.27 11.14 -6.57
C SER A 426 11.65 11.06 -5.16
N ILE A 427 12.34 11.53 -4.12
CA ILE A 427 11.89 11.44 -2.71
C ILE A 427 11.32 12.79 -2.22
N PRO A 428 10.02 12.87 -1.87
CA PRO A 428 9.39 14.11 -1.40
C PRO A 428 10.09 14.73 -0.18
N MET A 429 10.18 16.06 -0.10
CA MET A 429 10.88 16.80 0.97
C MET A 429 10.36 16.52 2.39
N GLY A 430 9.10 16.09 2.53
CA GLY A 430 8.51 15.72 3.83
C GLY A 430 8.94 14.35 4.39
N GLU A 431 9.54 13.48 3.56
CA GLU A 431 9.95 12.13 3.96
C GLU A 431 11.35 12.11 4.59
N ARG A 432 11.63 11.10 5.42
CA ARG A 432 12.95 10.90 6.03
C ARG A 432 13.87 10.16 5.04
N VAL A 433 15.15 10.52 5.01
CA VAL A 433 16.16 9.87 4.17
C VAL A 433 17.39 9.54 4.99
N VAL A 434 17.87 8.31 4.86
CA VAL A 434 19.16 7.83 5.39
C VAL A 434 19.92 7.17 4.25
N ILE A 435 21.06 7.74 3.89
CA ILE A 435 21.97 7.18 2.89
C ILE A 435 23.12 6.51 3.64
N GLY A 436 23.33 5.23 3.36
CA GLY A 436 24.48 4.50 3.83
C GLY A 436 25.34 4.02 2.68
N ALA A 437 26.49 4.66 2.46
CA ALA A 437 27.33 4.36 1.31
C ALA A 437 28.82 4.32 1.67
N ASP A 438 29.55 3.50 0.92
CA ASP A 438 31.00 3.62 0.79
C ASP A 438 31.28 4.57 -0.36
N PHE A 439 31.74 5.77 -0.03
CA PHE A 439 31.99 6.83 -0.99
C PHE A 439 33.44 6.84 -1.51
N ASN A 440 34.32 6.01 -0.95
CA ASN A 440 35.75 5.99 -1.31
C ASN A 440 36.46 7.37 -1.22
N GLY A 441 35.89 8.34 -0.49
CA GLY A 441 36.39 9.71 -0.33
C GLY A 441 36.67 10.12 1.12
N HIS A 442 37.54 11.10 1.33
CA HIS A 442 37.89 11.67 2.62
C HIS A 442 37.32 13.09 2.74
N VAL A 443 36.32 13.29 3.61
CA VAL A 443 35.65 14.60 3.75
C VAL A 443 36.47 15.65 4.52
N GLY A 444 37.54 15.25 5.21
CA GLY A 444 38.44 16.16 5.91
C GLY A 444 38.15 16.35 7.41
N GLU A 445 39.14 16.86 8.15
CA GLU A 445 39.01 17.35 9.54
C GLU A 445 38.64 18.85 9.57
N GLY A 446 37.81 19.25 10.54
CA GLY A 446 37.25 20.61 10.60
C GLY A 446 36.04 20.79 9.68
N ASN A 447 35.36 21.95 9.77
CA ASN A 447 34.16 22.26 9.00
C ASN A 447 34.14 23.68 8.42
N THR A 448 35.28 24.38 8.43
CA THR A 448 35.38 25.77 8.00
C THR A 448 34.96 25.92 6.52
N GLY A 449 33.86 26.63 6.26
CA GLY A 449 33.26 26.79 4.91
C GLY A 449 32.20 25.75 4.52
N ASP A 450 31.99 24.72 5.36
CA ASP A 450 31.03 23.61 5.13
C ASP A 450 30.18 23.32 6.38
N GLU A 451 30.08 24.29 7.30
CA GLU A 451 29.46 24.15 8.62
C GLU A 451 27.99 23.70 8.54
N GLU A 452 27.34 24.00 7.42
CA GLU A 452 25.95 23.64 7.15
C GLU A 452 25.73 22.14 6.94
N VAL A 453 26.73 21.41 6.47
CA VAL A 453 26.61 20.00 6.01
C VAL A 453 27.53 19.02 6.74
N MET A 454 28.57 19.50 7.43
CA MET A 454 29.49 18.65 8.17
C MET A 454 29.84 19.21 9.55
N GLY A 455 30.07 18.30 10.51
CA GLY A 455 30.58 18.62 11.84
C GLY A 455 32.12 18.67 11.89
N LYS A 456 32.64 19.04 13.07
CA LYS A 456 34.06 19.33 13.29
C LYS A 456 34.97 18.09 13.39
N PHE A 457 34.41 16.89 13.54
CA PHE A 457 35.15 15.70 14.00
C PHE A 457 35.50 14.69 12.89
N GLY A 458 35.68 15.14 11.65
CA GLY A 458 36.19 14.32 10.56
C GLY A 458 37.64 13.85 10.76
N VAL A 459 38.17 13.09 9.81
CA VAL A 459 39.50 12.46 9.90
C VAL A 459 40.29 12.72 8.61
N LYS A 460 41.57 13.10 8.75
CA LYS A 460 42.54 13.38 7.67
C LYS A 460 42.20 14.62 6.84
N GLU A 461 43.04 14.94 5.85
CA GLU A 461 42.79 15.98 4.86
C GLU A 461 41.76 15.56 3.81
N ARG A 462 41.06 16.54 3.25
CA ARG A 462 40.02 16.32 2.24
C ARG A 462 40.65 15.96 0.89
N ASN A 463 40.13 14.93 0.22
CA ASN A 463 40.49 14.59 -1.16
C ASN A 463 39.37 14.99 -2.15
N LEU A 464 39.66 14.90 -3.46
CA LEU A 464 38.71 15.26 -4.53
C LEU A 464 37.37 14.51 -4.40
N GLU A 465 37.41 13.19 -4.19
CA GLU A 465 36.20 12.38 -3.98
C GLU A 465 35.42 12.81 -2.72
N GLY A 466 36.12 13.21 -1.66
CA GLY A 466 35.50 13.77 -0.46
C GLY A 466 34.85 15.13 -0.69
N GLN A 467 35.42 15.97 -1.57
CA GLN A 467 34.79 17.21 -1.99
C GLN A 467 33.48 16.94 -2.74
N MET A 468 33.43 15.92 -3.62
CA MET A 468 32.19 15.52 -4.30
C MET A 468 31.08 15.11 -3.33
N VAL A 469 31.44 14.42 -2.22
CA VAL A 469 30.48 14.06 -1.15
C VAL A 469 29.93 15.32 -0.46
N VAL A 470 30.78 16.29 -0.17
CA VAL A 470 30.39 17.56 0.48
C VAL A 470 29.52 18.40 -0.47
N ASP A 471 29.88 18.49 -1.74
CA ASP A 471 29.11 19.22 -2.75
C ASP A 471 27.72 18.59 -2.96
N PHE A 472 27.66 17.26 -3.03
CA PHE A 472 26.39 16.53 -3.04
C PHE A 472 25.56 16.83 -1.79
N ALA A 473 26.17 16.83 -0.61
CA ALA A 473 25.49 17.14 0.64
C ALA A 473 24.92 18.57 0.67
N LYS A 474 25.65 19.56 0.12
CA LYS A 474 25.16 20.93 -0.04
C LYS A 474 24.00 21.04 -1.00
N ARG A 475 24.11 20.43 -2.19
CA ARG A 475 23.04 20.46 -3.21
C ARG A 475 21.72 19.85 -2.73
N MET A 476 21.80 18.77 -1.95
CA MET A 476 20.63 17.99 -1.52
C MET A 476 20.18 18.27 -0.06
N ASP A 477 20.72 19.30 0.59
CA ASP A 477 20.43 19.67 2.00
C ASP A 477 20.61 18.49 2.99
N MET A 478 21.76 17.82 2.91
CA MET A 478 22.11 16.65 3.71
C MET A 478 23.23 16.96 4.72
N GLY A 479 23.21 16.27 5.86
CA GLY A 479 24.27 16.29 6.86
C GLY A 479 25.10 15.00 6.85
N VAL A 480 26.42 15.14 6.88
CA VAL A 480 27.39 14.02 7.03
C VAL A 480 27.45 13.60 8.49
N VAL A 481 26.63 12.62 8.88
CA VAL A 481 26.38 12.27 10.29
C VAL A 481 27.65 11.89 11.05
N ASN A 482 28.59 11.22 10.38
CA ASN A 482 29.83 10.72 11.00
C ASN A 482 30.71 11.84 11.59
N THR A 483 30.62 13.08 11.12
CA THR A 483 31.51 14.19 11.52
C THR A 483 30.96 15.04 12.67
N TYR A 484 29.71 14.83 13.10
CA TYR A 484 29.07 15.63 14.17
C TYR A 484 29.37 15.14 15.59
N PHE A 485 29.84 13.91 15.77
CA PHE A 485 30.02 13.31 17.11
C PHE A 485 31.50 13.19 17.50
N GLN A 486 31.86 13.75 18.65
CA GLN A 486 33.20 13.59 19.21
C GLN A 486 33.41 12.15 19.71
N LYS A 487 34.39 11.44 19.15
CA LYS A 487 34.75 10.05 19.51
C LYS A 487 36.26 9.86 19.50
N ARG A 488 36.74 8.82 20.18
CA ARG A 488 38.14 8.36 20.08
C ARG A 488 38.45 8.02 18.62
N GLU A 489 39.68 8.27 18.19
CA GLU A 489 40.12 8.08 16.80
C GLU A 489 39.81 6.68 16.25
N GLU A 490 40.00 5.63 17.06
CA GLU A 490 39.67 4.25 16.70
C GLU A 490 38.21 4.02 16.34
N HIS A 491 37.30 4.84 16.88
CA HIS A 491 35.86 4.80 16.63
C HIS A 491 35.41 5.78 15.52
N ARG A 492 36.35 6.48 14.87
CA ARG A 492 36.11 7.35 13.70
C ARG A 492 36.65 6.74 12.41
N VAL A 493 37.73 5.96 12.49
CA VAL A 493 38.35 5.24 11.36
C VAL A 493 37.44 4.09 10.90
N THR A 494 37.03 4.10 9.63
CA THR A 494 36.17 3.04 9.04
C THR A 494 36.96 2.00 8.24
N TYR A 495 38.14 2.34 7.71
CA TYR A 495 39.01 1.44 6.95
C TYR A 495 40.42 1.38 7.52
N LYS A 496 41.00 0.17 7.65
CA LYS A 496 42.38 -0.05 8.10
C LYS A 496 43.06 -1.14 7.27
N SER A 497 44.12 -0.80 6.53
CA SER A 497 44.90 -1.76 5.74
C SER A 497 46.38 -1.33 5.64
N GLY A 498 47.30 -2.28 5.85
CA GLY A 498 48.75 -2.04 5.67
C GLY A 498 49.33 -0.87 6.46
N GLY A 499 48.86 -0.63 7.69
CA GLY A 499 49.29 0.51 8.52
C GLY A 499 48.58 1.84 8.23
N ARG A 500 47.76 1.93 7.17
CA ARG A 500 46.95 3.11 6.85
C ARG A 500 45.55 2.99 7.46
N SER A 501 45.10 4.05 8.12
CA SER A 501 43.76 4.20 8.72
C SER A 501 43.02 5.34 8.03
N THR A 502 41.82 5.12 7.48
CA THR A 502 41.04 6.15 6.77
C THR A 502 39.54 6.08 7.09
N GLN A 503 38.81 7.14 6.74
CA GLN A 503 37.35 7.21 6.79
C GLN A 503 36.81 7.33 5.36
N VAL A 504 35.97 6.38 4.94
CA VAL A 504 35.42 6.26 3.57
C VAL A 504 33.93 5.87 3.55
N ASP A 505 33.47 5.15 4.58
CA ASP A 505 32.07 4.81 4.81
C ASP A 505 31.34 5.93 5.56
N TYR A 506 30.30 6.52 4.97
CA TYR A 506 29.53 7.62 5.58
C TYR A 506 28.03 7.36 5.60
N ILE A 507 27.40 7.76 6.71
CA ILE A 507 25.94 7.87 6.83
C ILE A 507 25.56 9.33 6.59
N LEU A 508 24.65 9.59 5.65
CA LEU A 508 24.06 10.90 5.40
C LEU A 508 22.57 10.90 5.78
N CYS A 509 22.07 12.02 6.30
CA CYS A 509 20.63 12.24 6.51
C CYS A 509 20.22 13.65 6.12
N ARG A 510 18.92 13.90 5.91
CA ARG A 510 18.44 15.28 5.69
C ARG A 510 18.78 16.18 6.87
N ARG A 511 19.20 17.42 6.58
CA ARG A 511 19.61 18.39 7.61
C ARG A 511 18.52 18.63 8.65
N GLY A 512 17.27 18.78 8.20
CA GLY A 512 16.09 18.92 9.08
C GLY A 512 15.84 17.73 10.01
N ASN A 513 16.49 16.59 9.82
CA ASN A 513 16.34 15.38 10.63
C ASN A 513 17.57 15.05 11.47
N LEU A 514 18.63 15.86 11.44
CA LEU A 514 19.82 15.67 12.27
C LEU A 514 19.48 15.60 13.77
N LYS A 515 18.46 16.34 14.21
CA LYS A 515 17.96 16.32 15.60
C LYS A 515 17.41 14.97 16.03
N GLU A 516 17.03 14.10 15.09
CA GLU A 516 16.53 12.75 15.37
C GLU A 516 17.70 11.77 15.58
N ILE A 517 18.93 12.15 15.25
CA ILE A 517 20.13 11.31 15.41
C ILE A 517 20.74 11.52 16.79
N SER A 518 20.88 10.43 17.53
CA SER A 518 21.38 10.43 18.91
C SER A 518 22.85 10.03 19.05
N ASP A 519 23.37 9.19 18.15
CA ASP A 519 24.75 8.70 18.20
C ASP A 519 25.16 8.13 16.84
N CYS A 520 26.40 8.36 16.42
CA CYS A 520 27.02 7.66 15.29
C CYS A 520 28.43 7.21 15.69
N LYS A 521 28.75 5.93 15.48
CA LYS A 521 30.06 5.37 15.86
C LYS A 521 30.48 4.19 15.00
N VAL A 522 31.79 3.99 14.92
CA VAL A 522 32.39 2.78 14.35
C VAL A 522 32.56 1.69 15.41
N VAL A 523 32.19 0.45 15.08
CA VAL A 523 32.32 -0.71 15.98
C VAL A 523 33.69 -1.37 15.81
N VAL A 524 34.47 -1.43 16.90
CA VAL A 524 35.82 -2.03 16.95
C VAL A 524 35.72 -3.48 17.47
N GLY A 525 36.45 -4.42 16.85
CA GLY A 525 36.66 -5.77 17.37
C GLY A 525 35.84 -6.93 16.77
N GLU A 526 35.10 -6.75 15.67
CA GLU A 526 34.41 -7.85 14.98
C GLU A 526 35.32 -8.48 13.90
N SER A 527 35.38 -9.82 13.84
CA SER A 527 36.38 -10.59 13.07
C SER A 527 36.02 -10.90 11.61
N VAL A 528 34.89 -10.41 11.10
CA VAL A 528 34.29 -10.90 9.85
C VAL A 528 34.82 -10.19 8.59
N ALA A 529 35.28 -8.94 8.72
CA ALA A 529 35.97 -8.18 7.67
C ALA A 529 37.28 -7.61 8.24
N ARG A 530 38.42 -7.92 7.63
CA ARG A 530 39.75 -7.55 8.15
C ARG A 530 40.11 -6.08 7.95
N GLN A 531 39.47 -5.40 6.99
CA GLN A 531 39.83 -4.04 6.55
C GLN A 531 38.77 -2.99 6.86
N HIS A 532 37.49 -3.25 6.62
CA HIS A 532 36.40 -2.31 6.91
C HIS A 532 35.71 -2.61 8.25
N ARG A 533 35.34 -1.55 8.97
CA ARG A 533 34.65 -1.58 10.24
C ARG A 533 33.21 -1.09 10.06
N MET A 534 32.29 -1.73 10.78
CA MET A 534 30.87 -1.39 10.71
C MET A 534 30.60 -0.02 11.35
N VAL A 535 29.87 0.84 10.62
CA VAL A 535 29.38 2.13 11.11
C VAL A 535 27.94 1.95 11.57
N VAL A 536 27.60 2.48 12.75
CA VAL A 536 26.25 2.37 13.33
C VAL A 536 25.75 3.75 13.77
N CYS A 537 24.59 4.13 13.26
CA CYS A 537 23.84 5.33 13.61
C CYS A 537 22.55 4.96 14.35
N ARG A 538 22.29 5.65 15.47
CA ARG A 538 21.05 5.51 16.25
C ARG A 538 20.14 6.71 16.03
N MET A 539 19.00 6.46 15.42
CA MET A 539 17.97 7.46 15.14
C MET A 539 16.75 7.21 16.02
N THR A 540 16.11 8.28 16.50
CA THR A 540 14.88 8.22 17.28
C THR A 540 13.74 8.85 16.48
N LEU A 541 12.83 8.01 15.99
CA LEU A 541 11.63 8.43 15.28
C LEU A 541 10.50 8.70 16.27
N MET A 542 9.82 9.83 16.13
CA MET A 542 8.60 10.13 16.88
C MET A 542 7.42 9.45 16.20
N ALA A 543 6.87 8.41 16.83
CA ALA A 543 5.81 7.58 16.25
C ALA A 543 4.51 7.66 17.05
N CYS A 544 3.38 7.55 16.34
CA CYS A 544 2.05 7.46 16.95
C CYS A 544 1.76 6.03 17.39
N LYS A 545 1.23 5.84 18.61
CA LYS A 545 0.92 4.52 19.16
C LYS A 545 -0.14 3.81 18.30
N LYS A 546 0.28 2.85 17.46
CA LYS A 546 -0.67 1.93 16.81
C LYS A 546 -1.23 0.95 17.87
N LYS A 547 -2.57 0.89 17.99
CA LYS A 547 -3.24 -0.20 18.72
C LYS A 547 -2.94 -1.48 17.92
N ARG A 548 -2.14 -2.40 18.48
CA ARG A 548 -1.89 -3.68 17.80
C ARG A 548 -3.24 -4.36 17.63
N SER A 549 -3.63 -4.62 16.38
CA SER A 549 -4.81 -5.43 16.11
C SER A 549 -4.65 -6.79 16.79
N GLU A 550 -5.62 -7.15 17.62
CA GLU A 550 -5.67 -8.51 18.16
C GLU A 550 -5.87 -9.46 16.99
N ILE A 551 -4.88 -10.32 16.76
CA ILE A 551 -5.00 -11.36 15.74
C ILE A 551 -6.00 -12.37 16.27
N GLU A 552 -7.15 -12.44 15.61
CA GLU A 552 -8.23 -13.37 15.91
C GLU A 552 -7.68 -14.81 16.03
N LYS A 553 -7.90 -15.43 17.18
CA LYS A 553 -7.42 -16.79 17.46
C LYS A 553 -8.31 -17.79 16.71
N LYS A 554 -7.74 -18.56 15.78
CA LYS A 554 -8.47 -19.55 14.99
C LYS A 554 -8.30 -20.96 15.53
N THR A 555 -9.32 -21.79 15.35
CA THR A 555 -9.27 -23.21 15.72
C THR A 555 -8.27 -23.96 14.82
N LYS A 556 -7.50 -24.89 15.39
CA LYS A 556 -6.44 -25.63 14.67
C LYS A 556 -6.98 -26.82 13.85
N TRP A 557 -7.91 -26.56 12.93
CA TRP A 557 -8.63 -27.60 12.17
C TRP A 557 -7.75 -28.57 11.37
N TRP A 558 -6.55 -28.16 10.95
CA TRP A 558 -5.62 -29.02 10.22
C TRP A 558 -5.17 -30.25 11.02
N LYS A 559 -5.34 -30.25 12.35
CA LYS A 559 -5.06 -31.42 13.19
C LYS A 559 -6.01 -32.59 12.92
N LEU A 560 -7.19 -32.35 12.34
CA LEU A 560 -8.15 -33.40 11.95
C LEU A 560 -7.63 -34.31 10.82
N GLU A 561 -6.50 -33.97 10.18
CA GLU A 561 -5.81 -34.88 9.26
C GLU A 561 -5.20 -36.10 9.99
N LYS A 562 -4.98 -36.00 11.30
CA LYS A 562 -4.53 -37.13 12.13
C LYS A 562 -5.75 -37.92 12.60
N GLU A 563 -5.73 -39.23 12.39
CA GLU A 563 -6.85 -40.11 12.77
C GLU A 563 -7.15 -40.03 14.27
N GLU A 564 -6.12 -40.06 15.13
CA GLU A 564 -6.23 -39.90 16.59
C GLU A 564 -7.02 -38.65 16.99
N CYS A 565 -6.72 -37.49 16.38
CA CYS A 565 -7.41 -36.24 16.66
C CYS A 565 -8.84 -36.21 16.11
N CYS A 566 -9.11 -36.90 14.99
CA CYS A 566 -10.47 -37.03 14.45
C CYS A 566 -11.33 -37.94 15.33
N GLU A 567 -10.79 -39.05 15.85
CA GLU A 567 -11.48 -39.92 16.79
C GLU A 567 -11.76 -39.22 18.12
N GLU A 568 -10.78 -38.54 18.71
CA GLU A 568 -10.97 -37.76 19.94
C GLU A 568 -12.05 -36.67 19.74
N PHE A 569 -12.04 -36.00 18.59
CA PHE A 569 -13.06 -35.01 18.24
C PHE A 569 -14.45 -35.63 18.14
N ARG A 570 -14.59 -36.79 17.46
CA ARG A 570 -15.87 -37.52 17.39
C ARG A 570 -16.37 -37.91 18.77
N GLN A 571 -15.49 -38.40 19.64
CA GLN A 571 -15.86 -38.86 20.98
C GLN A 571 -16.31 -37.69 21.86
N LYS A 572 -15.54 -36.59 21.91
CA LYS A 572 -15.93 -35.41 22.70
C LYS A 572 -17.18 -34.73 22.16
N LEU A 573 -17.41 -34.77 20.85
CA LEU A 573 -18.66 -34.26 20.27
C LEU A 573 -19.86 -35.10 20.72
N ARG A 574 -19.75 -36.44 20.73
CA ARG A 574 -20.80 -37.32 21.27
C ARG A 574 -21.06 -37.06 22.75
N GLN A 575 -20.01 -36.84 23.54
CA GLN A 575 -20.15 -36.49 24.96
C GLN A 575 -20.87 -35.15 25.15
N ALA A 576 -20.52 -34.14 24.35
CA ALA A 576 -21.18 -32.83 24.39
C ALA A 576 -22.67 -32.91 24.01
N LEU A 577 -23.06 -33.91 23.23
CA LEU A 577 -24.45 -34.19 22.83
C LEU A 577 -25.16 -35.20 23.75
N GLY A 578 -24.69 -35.40 24.97
CA GLY A 578 -25.35 -36.27 25.96
C GLY A 578 -25.32 -37.75 25.60
N GLY A 579 -24.34 -38.20 24.81
CA GLY A 579 -24.20 -39.60 24.40
C GLY A 579 -25.01 -40.00 23.15
N GLN A 580 -25.79 -39.07 22.57
CA GLN A 580 -26.49 -39.31 21.31
C GLN A 580 -25.52 -39.21 20.11
N VAL A 581 -25.75 -40.04 19.09
CA VAL A 581 -24.99 -40.03 17.82
C VAL A 581 -25.56 -39.00 16.84
N VAL A 582 -26.72 -38.43 17.14
CA VAL A 582 -27.48 -37.52 16.28
C VAL A 582 -27.09 -36.07 16.61
N LEU A 583 -26.75 -35.29 15.60
CA LEU A 583 -26.51 -33.86 15.74
C LEU A 583 -27.85 -33.13 15.99
N PRO A 584 -27.87 -32.02 16.74
CA PRO A 584 -29.07 -31.20 16.91
C PRO A 584 -29.69 -30.86 15.57
N ASP A 585 -31.01 -30.76 15.50
CA ASP A 585 -31.69 -30.54 14.23
C ASP A 585 -31.48 -29.11 13.69
N ASP A 586 -31.09 -28.16 14.53
CA ASP A 586 -30.88 -26.76 14.18
C ASP A 586 -29.41 -26.42 13.85
N TRP A 587 -29.21 -25.44 12.95
CA TRP A 587 -27.88 -25.03 12.50
C TRP A 587 -27.08 -24.35 13.60
N GLU A 588 -27.69 -23.44 14.36
CA GLU A 588 -26.99 -22.57 15.31
C GLU A 588 -26.37 -23.36 16.45
N THR A 589 -27.15 -24.24 17.09
CA THR A 589 -26.68 -25.13 18.16
C THR A 589 -25.61 -26.08 17.63
N THR A 590 -25.84 -26.71 16.47
CA THR A 590 -24.86 -27.63 15.88
C THR A 590 -23.53 -26.93 15.56
N ALA A 591 -23.58 -25.74 14.97
CA ALA A 591 -22.40 -24.95 14.63
C ALA A 591 -21.65 -24.49 15.90
N GLU A 592 -22.36 -24.09 16.95
CA GLU A 592 -21.76 -23.71 18.23
C GLU A 592 -21.06 -24.89 18.91
N VAL A 593 -21.74 -26.04 19.03
CA VAL A 593 -21.20 -27.26 19.64
C VAL A 593 -19.96 -27.75 18.89
N ILE A 594 -19.97 -27.73 17.56
CA ILE A 594 -18.80 -28.07 16.72
C ILE A 594 -17.63 -27.13 17.00
N ARG A 595 -17.87 -25.80 17.02
CA ARG A 595 -16.82 -24.80 17.25
C ARG A 595 -16.23 -24.92 18.64
N GLU A 596 -17.06 -25.09 19.66
CA GLU A 596 -16.60 -25.24 21.04
C GLU A 596 -15.80 -26.52 21.24
N THR A 597 -16.28 -27.65 20.72
CA THR A 597 -15.57 -28.94 20.74
C THR A 597 -14.24 -28.84 20.00
N GLY A 598 -14.22 -28.19 18.84
CA GLY A 598 -13.01 -27.97 18.05
C GLY A 598 -11.97 -27.13 18.81
N ARG A 599 -12.41 -26.07 19.49
CA ARG A 599 -11.53 -25.25 20.35
C ARG A 599 -10.97 -26.04 21.53
N LYS A 600 -11.79 -26.89 22.17
CA LYS A 600 -11.37 -27.75 23.30
C LYS A 600 -10.40 -28.86 22.90
N VAL A 601 -10.65 -29.57 21.79
CA VAL A 601 -9.83 -30.71 21.33
C VAL A 601 -8.57 -30.24 20.60
N LEU A 602 -8.74 -29.38 19.58
CA LEU A 602 -7.65 -29.05 18.66
C LEU A 602 -6.81 -27.86 19.18
N GLY A 603 -7.38 -27.07 20.08
CA GLY A 603 -6.82 -25.83 20.60
C GLY A 603 -6.95 -24.67 19.61
N VAL A 604 -6.66 -23.46 20.09
CA VAL A 604 -6.65 -22.24 19.28
C VAL A 604 -5.22 -21.83 18.90
N SER A 605 -5.07 -21.15 17.76
CA SER A 605 -3.81 -20.57 17.34
C SER A 605 -3.40 -19.43 18.28
N SER A 606 -2.17 -19.46 18.81
CA SER A 606 -1.57 -18.27 19.41
C SER A 606 -1.30 -17.28 18.26
N GLY A 607 -2.03 -16.16 18.20
CA GLY A 607 -1.97 -15.19 17.08
C GLY A 607 -0.56 -14.71 16.70
N ARG A 608 0.44 -14.91 17.57
CA ARG A 608 1.85 -14.93 17.16
C ARG A 608 2.23 -16.31 16.63
N ARG A 609 2.42 -16.39 15.32
CA ARG A 609 3.53 -17.19 14.80
C ARG A 609 4.80 -16.60 15.42
N LYS A 610 5.23 -17.13 16.57
CA LYS A 610 6.68 -17.31 16.78
C LYS A 610 7.07 -18.27 15.67
N GLU A 611 7.30 -17.71 14.49
CA GLU A 611 8.09 -18.38 13.49
C GLU A 611 9.50 -18.40 14.06
N ASP A 612 9.75 -19.36 14.94
CA ASP A 612 11.04 -20.04 14.90
C ASP A 612 11.05 -20.77 13.55
N LYS A 613 11.18 -20.01 12.46
CA LYS A 613 11.19 -20.51 11.07
C LYS A 613 12.42 -21.38 10.80
N GLU A 614 13.28 -21.55 11.81
CA GLU A 614 14.43 -22.43 11.79
C GLU A 614 14.30 -23.69 12.67
N THR A 615 13.23 -23.92 13.44
CA THR A 615 13.19 -25.06 14.39
C THR A 615 12.68 -26.39 13.84
N TRP A 616 12.38 -26.51 12.54
CA TRP A 616 11.88 -27.79 12.00
C TRP A 616 12.93 -28.92 12.02
N TRP A 617 14.21 -28.60 12.23
CA TRP A 617 15.32 -29.53 12.44
C TRP A 617 15.92 -29.43 13.85
N TRP A 618 15.29 -28.67 14.76
CA TRP A 618 15.81 -28.43 16.11
C TRP A 618 15.42 -29.57 17.04
N ASN A 619 16.41 -30.15 17.73
CA ASN A 619 16.23 -31.19 18.72
C ASN A 619 16.95 -30.80 20.04
N GLU A 620 16.64 -31.52 21.12
CA GLU A 620 17.22 -31.25 22.44
C GLU A 620 18.75 -31.37 22.45
N GLU A 621 19.31 -32.29 21.66
CA GLU A 621 20.75 -32.49 21.50
C GLU A 621 21.48 -31.27 20.94
N VAL A 622 20.88 -30.57 19.96
CA VAL A 622 21.41 -29.32 19.38
C VAL A 622 21.33 -28.19 20.40
N GLN A 623 20.25 -28.12 21.18
CA GLN A 623 20.06 -27.09 22.20
C GLN A 623 21.13 -27.19 23.29
N ASP A 624 21.35 -28.39 23.81
CA ASP A 624 22.35 -28.66 24.85
C ASP A 624 23.77 -28.37 24.37
N SER A 625 24.08 -28.77 23.13
CA SER A 625 25.39 -28.52 22.53
C SER A 625 25.68 -27.01 22.38
N ILE A 626 24.68 -26.22 21.94
CA ILE A 626 24.81 -24.76 21.81
C ILE A 626 24.96 -24.09 23.17
N GLN A 627 24.24 -24.57 24.19
CA GLN A 627 24.32 -24.05 25.55
C GLN A 627 25.71 -24.29 26.16
N ARG A 628 26.29 -25.48 25.99
CA ARG A 628 27.68 -25.78 26.42
C ARG A 628 28.69 -24.88 25.71
N ASN A 629 28.55 -24.68 24.39
CA ASN A 629 29.44 -23.79 23.63
C ASN A 629 29.31 -22.31 24.05
N ARG A 630 28.12 -21.86 24.47
CA ARG A 630 27.92 -20.51 25.03
C ARG A 630 28.60 -20.34 26.38
N LEU A 631 28.56 -21.35 27.24
CA LEU A 631 29.23 -21.33 28.55
C LEU A 631 30.76 -21.31 28.39
N ALA A 632 31.31 -22.14 27.50
CA ALA A 632 32.74 -22.15 27.20
C ALA A 632 33.22 -20.83 26.58
N LYS A 633 32.39 -20.19 25.73
CA LYS A 633 32.70 -18.86 25.20
C LYS A 633 32.76 -17.80 26.30
N LYS A 634 31.82 -17.83 27.27
CA LYS A 634 31.85 -16.91 28.42
C LYS A 634 33.11 -17.10 29.27
N LYS A 635 33.53 -18.35 29.51
CA LYS A 635 34.79 -18.65 30.22
C LYS A 635 36.01 -18.10 29.46
N TRP A 636 36.05 -18.28 28.14
CA TRP A 636 37.13 -17.73 27.32
C TRP A 636 37.15 -16.19 27.27
N ASP A 637 35.98 -15.55 27.17
CA ASP A 637 35.85 -14.09 27.15
C ASP A 637 36.29 -13.44 28.48
N MET A 638 36.19 -14.16 29.61
CA MET A 638 36.67 -13.71 30.92
C MET A 638 38.19 -13.88 31.09
N ASP A 639 38.71 -15.10 30.91
CA ASP A 639 40.07 -15.44 31.36
C ASP A 639 41.12 -15.36 30.24
N ARG A 640 40.68 -15.32 28.96
CA ARG A 640 41.52 -15.29 27.73
C ARG A 640 42.67 -16.31 27.67
N THR A 641 42.61 -17.41 28.41
CA THR A 641 43.62 -18.48 28.40
C THR A 641 43.53 -19.32 27.11
N GLU A 642 44.64 -19.94 26.71
CA GLU A 642 44.69 -20.79 25.50
C GLU A 642 43.92 -22.12 25.69
N GLU A 643 43.84 -22.63 26.92
CA GLU A 643 43.04 -23.81 27.28
C GLU A 643 41.54 -23.57 27.07
N ASN A 644 41.01 -22.45 27.59
CA ASN A 644 39.61 -22.07 27.39
C ASN A 644 39.30 -21.79 25.90
N ARG A 645 40.29 -21.29 25.14
CA ARG A 645 40.17 -21.10 23.69
C ARG A 645 40.09 -22.44 22.94
N GLN A 646 40.84 -23.45 23.37
CA GLN A 646 40.80 -24.80 22.81
C GLN A 646 39.47 -25.49 23.13
N GLU A 647 39.00 -25.41 24.38
CA GLU A 647 37.71 -25.94 24.82
C GLU A 647 36.54 -25.32 24.03
N TYR A 648 36.54 -23.99 23.86
CA TYR A 648 35.55 -23.31 23.02
C TYR A 648 35.61 -23.76 21.55
N LYS A 649 36.81 -23.89 20.96
CA LYS A 649 36.96 -24.37 19.57
C LYS A 649 36.44 -25.80 19.40
N GLU A 650 36.67 -26.67 20.37
CA GLU A 650 36.22 -28.06 20.36
C GLU A 650 34.70 -28.15 20.46
N LEU A 651 34.09 -27.45 21.42
CA LEU A 651 32.63 -27.37 21.55
C LEU A 651 31.98 -26.71 20.33
N GLN A 652 32.64 -25.74 19.70
CA GLN A 652 32.18 -25.15 18.45
C GLN A 652 32.18 -26.18 17.28
N ARG A 653 33.14 -27.12 17.23
CA ARG A 653 33.15 -28.22 16.26
C ARG A 653 32.04 -29.22 16.53
N ILE A 654 31.78 -29.57 17.80
CA ILE A 654 30.70 -30.46 18.21
C ILE A 654 29.34 -29.87 17.82
N VAL A 655 29.09 -28.59 18.15
CA VAL A 655 27.85 -27.89 17.74
C VAL A 655 27.67 -27.92 16.22
N LYS A 656 28.72 -27.67 15.44
CA LYS A 656 28.64 -27.72 13.97
C LYS A 656 28.26 -29.13 13.48
N ARG A 657 28.78 -30.18 14.12
CA ARG A 657 28.48 -31.58 13.78
C ARG A 657 27.03 -31.93 14.11
N GLU A 658 26.56 -31.63 15.32
CA GLU A 658 25.20 -31.96 15.75
C GLU A 658 24.13 -31.18 14.98
N VAL A 659 24.36 -29.88 14.72
CA VAL A 659 23.49 -29.09 13.84
C VAL A 659 23.44 -29.67 12.41
N SER A 660 24.56 -30.22 11.92
CA SER A 660 24.59 -30.86 10.59
C SER A 660 23.81 -32.18 10.58
N LYS A 661 23.95 -33.01 11.62
CA LYS A 661 23.20 -34.27 11.76
C LYS A 661 21.70 -34.03 11.86
N ALA A 662 21.27 -33.13 12.74
CA ALA A 662 19.85 -32.82 12.96
C ALA A 662 19.19 -32.26 11.68
N LYS A 663 19.91 -31.39 10.94
CA LYS A 663 19.47 -30.94 9.62
C LYS A 663 19.35 -32.09 8.63
N GLN A 664 20.36 -32.96 8.56
CA GLN A 664 20.38 -34.08 7.62
C GLN A 664 19.19 -35.03 7.86
N LYS A 665 18.98 -35.46 9.10
CA LYS A 665 17.87 -36.33 9.49
C LYS A 665 16.51 -35.73 9.12
N ALA A 666 16.30 -34.45 9.44
CA ALA A 666 15.05 -33.78 9.12
C ALA A 666 14.84 -33.66 7.58
N TYR A 667 15.90 -33.40 6.81
CA TYR A 667 15.83 -33.41 5.35
C TYR A 667 15.48 -34.80 4.80
N ASP A 668 16.07 -35.86 5.33
CA ASP A 668 15.82 -37.23 4.88
C ASP A 668 14.36 -37.63 5.14
N GLU A 669 13.80 -37.31 6.31
CA GLU A 669 12.37 -37.51 6.62
C GLU A 669 11.44 -36.67 5.73
N LEU A 670 11.83 -35.43 5.42
CA LEU A 670 11.11 -34.59 4.46
C LEU A 670 11.16 -35.22 3.06
N TYR A 671 12.30 -35.76 2.63
CA TYR A 671 12.47 -36.37 1.32
C TYR A 671 11.69 -37.67 1.17
N THR A 672 11.64 -38.52 2.19
CA THR A 672 10.80 -39.72 2.21
C THR A 672 9.32 -39.36 2.03
N ARG A 673 8.85 -38.34 2.75
CA ARG A 673 7.47 -37.82 2.61
C ARG A 673 7.20 -37.17 1.26
N LEU A 674 8.19 -36.50 0.66
CA LEU A 674 8.06 -35.91 -0.67
C LEU A 674 7.99 -36.96 -1.79
N ASP A 675 8.38 -38.21 -1.54
CA ASP A 675 8.28 -39.28 -2.53
C ASP A 675 6.85 -39.86 -2.62
N THR A 676 5.99 -39.63 -1.62
CA THR A 676 4.57 -40.01 -1.66
C THR A 676 3.75 -39.15 -2.64
N ARG A 677 2.53 -39.59 -2.95
CA ARG A 677 1.57 -38.84 -3.79
C ARG A 677 1.06 -37.57 -3.09
N GLU A 678 1.08 -37.55 -1.75
CA GLU A 678 0.67 -36.41 -0.93
C GLU A 678 1.76 -35.33 -0.87
N GLY A 679 3.04 -35.73 -0.88
CA GLY A 679 4.19 -34.84 -0.92
C GLY A 679 4.27 -33.92 -2.15
N GLU A 680 3.57 -34.24 -3.25
CA GLU A 680 3.45 -33.34 -4.42
C GLU A 680 2.74 -32.02 -4.07
N LYS A 681 1.75 -32.05 -3.17
CA LYS A 681 1.05 -30.84 -2.70
C LYS A 681 1.95 -30.00 -1.81
N ASP A 682 2.77 -30.66 -0.99
CA ASP A 682 3.75 -30.01 -0.12
C ASP A 682 4.85 -29.34 -0.95
N LEU A 683 5.30 -29.96 -2.05
CA LEU A 683 6.20 -29.35 -3.02
C LEU A 683 5.64 -28.05 -3.61
N TYR A 684 4.37 -28.06 -4.02
CA TYR A 684 3.69 -26.85 -4.49
C TYR A 684 3.56 -25.78 -3.39
N ARG A 685 3.26 -26.19 -2.15
CA ARG A 685 3.16 -25.29 -1.00
C ARG A 685 4.51 -24.65 -0.69
N LEU A 686 5.57 -25.44 -0.63
CA LEU A 686 6.96 -25.01 -0.42
C LEU A 686 7.42 -24.08 -1.54
N ALA A 687 7.11 -24.40 -2.79
CA ALA A 687 7.39 -23.55 -3.94
C ALA A 687 6.71 -22.18 -3.83
N ARG A 688 5.40 -22.16 -3.54
CA ARG A 688 4.64 -20.91 -3.36
C ARG A 688 5.04 -20.11 -2.13
N GLN A 689 5.47 -20.80 -1.07
CA GLN A 689 5.97 -20.15 0.14
C GLN A 689 7.30 -19.46 -0.15
N ARG A 690 8.25 -20.15 -0.79
CA ARG A 690 9.53 -19.56 -1.18
C ARG A 690 9.37 -18.44 -2.22
N ASP A 691 8.42 -18.55 -3.13
CA ASP A 691 8.06 -17.46 -4.06
C ASP A 691 7.55 -16.22 -3.29
N ARG A 692 6.63 -16.41 -2.32
CA ARG A 692 6.18 -15.32 -1.43
C ARG A 692 7.32 -14.72 -0.61
N ASP A 693 8.19 -15.56 -0.07
CA ASP A 693 9.33 -15.11 0.74
C ASP A 693 10.36 -14.32 -0.10
N GLY A 694 10.51 -14.67 -1.38
CA GLY A 694 11.39 -14.02 -2.34
C GLY A 694 10.83 -12.77 -3.03
N LYS A 695 9.55 -12.45 -2.84
CA LYS A 695 8.97 -11.18 -3.31
C LYS A 695 9.48 -10.01 -2.48
N ASP A 696 9.66 -8.88 -3.15
CA ASP A 696 10.15 -7.65 -2.52
C ASP A 696 9.14 -7.08 -1.51
N VAL A 697 7.88 -7.00 -1.92
CA VAL A 697 6.76 -6.63 -1.06
C VAL A 697 5.96 -7.89 -0.74
N GLN A 698 5.93 -8.28 0.53
CA GLN A 698 5.17 -9.45 0.99
C GLN A 698 3.68 -9.16 1.19
N GLN A 699 3.34 -7.93 1.58
CA GLN A 699 1.98 -7.47 1.80
C GLN A 699 1.83 -6.01 1.35
N VAL A 700 0.80 -5.73 0.57
CA VAL A 700 0.49 -4.38 0.09
C VAL A 700 -0.36 -3.71 1.16
N ARG A 701 0.24 -2.81 1.94
CA ARG A 701 -0.44 -2.09 3.04
C ARG A 701 -0.90 -0.69 2.63
N VAL A 702 -0.56 -0.27 1.41
CA VAL A 702 -0.68 1.09 0.91
C VAL A 702 -1.31 1.06 -0.49
N ILE A 703 -2.28 1.93 -0.73
CA ILE A 703 -3.14 1.94 -1.92
C ILE A 703 -3.34 3.36 -2.40
N LYS A 704 -3.52 3.54 -3.71
CA LYS A 704 -3.83 4.85 -4.27
C LYS A 704 -5.31 5.20 -4.11
N ASP A 705 -5.59 6.45 -3.76
CA ASP A 705 -6.93 7.03 -3.87
C ASP A 705 -7.32 7.24 -5.35
N ARG A 706 -8.45 7.92 -5.59
CA ARG A 706 -8.94 8.20 -6.94
C ARG A 706 -8.04 9.16 -7.71
N ASP A 707 -7.41 10.09 -7.01
CA ASP A 707 -6.55 11.13 -7.56
C ASP A 707 -5.09 10.66 -7.72
N GLY A 708 -4.83 9.38 -7.47
CA GLY A 708 -3.51 8.76 -7.60
C GLY A 708 -2.58 8.99 -6.41
N ARG A 709 -3.04 9.63 -5.33
CA ARG A 709 -2.26 9.85 -4.11
C ARG A 709 -2.23 8.59 -3.27
N VAL A 710 -1.09 8.36 -2.63
CA VAL A 710 -0.80 7.12 -1.92
C VAL A 710 -1.32 7.21 -0.48
N LEU A 711 -2.35 6.42 -0.15
CA LEU A 711 -2.95 6.33 1.18
C LEU A 711 -2.12 5.46 2.11
N THR A 712 -1.66 6.04 3.22
CA THR A 712 -0.76 5.38 4.18
C THR A 712 -1.42 5.03 5.51
N SER A 713 -2.57 5.62 5.85
CA SER A 713 -3.26 5.28 7.12
C SER A 713 -4.11 4.01 6.98
N GLU A 714 -4.10 3.15 8.00
CA GLU A 714 -4.83 1.88 7.97
C GLU A 714 -6.34 2.09 7.76
N GLU A 715 -6.92 3.12 8.39
CA GLU A 715 -8.31 3.52 8.22
C GLU A 715 -8.62 4.02 6.80
N SER A 716 -7.75 4.84 6.20
CA SER A 716 -7.99 5.32 4.83
C SER A 716 -7.86 4.19 3.80
N VAL A 717 -6.92 3.26 4.01
CA VAL A 717 -6.76 2.08 3.16
C VAL A 717 -7.96 1.13 3.31
N GLN A 718 -8.46 0.91 4.53
CA GLN A 718 -9.68 0.14 4.78
C GLN A 718 -10.90 0.80 4.12
N ARG A 719 -11.06 2.11 4.29
CA ARG A 719 -12.15 2.88 3.69
C ARG A 719 -12.10 2.82 2.16
N ARG A 720 -10.92 3.02 1.57
CA ARG A 720 -10.72 2.93 0.12
C ARG A 720 -11.07 1.55 -0.46
N TRP A 721 -10.72 0.48 0.27
CA TRP A 721 -11.11 -0.89 -0.10
C TRP A 721 -12.62 -1.11 -0.01
N LYS A 722 -13.25 -0.61 1.06
CA LYS A 722 -14.70 -0.65 1.24
C LYS A 722 -15.38 0.07 0.09
N GLU A 723 -15.09 1.35 -0.11
CA GLU A 723 -15.62 2.19 -1.20
C GLU A 723 -15.48 1.50 -2.56
N TYR A 724 -14.29 0.97 -2.88
CA TYR A 724 -14.06 0.29 -4.16
C TYR A 724 -14.98 -0.91 -4.37
N PHE A 725 -15.08 -1.81 -3.38
CA PHE A 725 -15.85 -3.04 -3.53
C PHE A 725 -17.35 -2.83 -3.31
N GLU A 726 -17.73 -1.85 -2.49
CA GLU A 726 -19.12 -1.45 -2.28
C GLU A 726 -19.70 -0.85 -3.56
N GLU A 727 -18.98 0.07 -4.21
CA GLU A 727 -19.37 0.59 -5.52
C GLU A 727 -19.42 -0.54 -6.57
N LEU A 728 -18.38 -1.36 -6.63
CA LEU A 728 -18.32 -2.45 -7.60
C LEU A 728 -19.48 -3.45 -7.49
N MET A 729 -19.97 -3.70 -6.27
CA MET A 729 -20.97 -4.74 -5.97
C MET A 729 -22.40 -4.20 -5.88
N ASN A 730 -22.60 -2.88 -5.97
CA ASN A 730 -23.91 -2.23 -5.85
C ASN A 730 -24.26 -1.33 -7.05
N GLU A 731 -23.30 -1.01 -7.91
CA GLU A 731 -23.56 -0.27 -9.15
C GLU A 731 -23.99 -1.26 -10.27
N GLU A 732 -25.24 -1.11 -10.71
CA GLU A 732 -25.84 -1.82 -11.84
C GLU A 732 -25.68 -1.01 -13.13
N ASN A 733 -25.48 -1.69 -14.27
CA ASN A 733 -25.46 -1.03 -15.57
C ASN A 733 -26.88 -0.68 -16.03
N GLU A 734 -27.01 0.36 -16.86
CA GLU A 734 -28.28 0.67 -17.53
C GLU A 734 -28.80 -0.53 -18.33
N ARG A 735 -30.11 -0.78 -18.25
CA ARG A 735 -30.78 -1.86 -18.98
C ARG A 735 -32.25 -1.57 -19.23
N GLU A 736 -32.80 -2.26 -20.21
CA GLU A 736 -34.24 -2.27 -20.47
C GLU A 736 -34.96 -3.14 -19.44
N LYS A 737 -35.98 -2.56 -18.79
CA LYS A 737 -36.88 -3.33 -17.91
C LYS A 737 -37.75 -4.26 -18.76
N ARG A 738 -37.95 -5.48 -18.29
CA ARG A 738 -38.88 -6.42 -18.93
C ARG A 738 -40.31 -6.04 -18.56
N VAL A 739 -41.18 -5.96 -19.56
CA VAL A 739 -42.60 -5.60 -19.41
C VAL A 739 -43.46 -6.86 -19.18
N GLU A 740 -43.02 -8.02 -19.69
CA GLU A 740 -43.73 -9.29 -19.59
C GLU A 740 -43.15 -10.21 -18.50
N GLY A 741 -44.02 -10.74 -17.64
CA GLY A 741 -43.69 -11.79 -16.68
C GLY A 741 -43.60 -13.16 -17.35
N VAL A 742 -42.64 -13.99 -16.94
CA VAL A 742 -42.60 -15.41 -17.33
C VAL A 742 -43.49 -16.20 -16.39
N ASN A 743 -44.32 -17.09 -16.94
CA ASN A 743 -45.14 -17.99 -16.14
C ASN A 743 -44.26 -18.80 -15.18
N SER A 744 -44.55 -18.70 -13.88
CA SER A 744 -43.86 -19.49 -12.86
C SER A 744 -44.24 -20.97 -13.01
N VAL A 745 -43.24 -21.83 -13.11
CA VAL A 745 -43.45 -23.28 -13.15
C VAL A 745 -43.56 -23.80 -11.72
N GLU A 746 -44.79 -23.98 -11.24
CA GLU A 746 -45.07 -24.60 -9.94
C GLU A 746 -44.95 -26.14 -10.04
N GLN A 747 -43.72 -26.63 -10.00
CA GLN A 747 -43.45 -28.07 -9.90
C GLN A 747 -43.16 -28.49 -8.46
N LYS A 748 -43.71 -29.64 -8.07
CA LYS A 748 -43.37 -30.27 -6.78
C LYS A 748 -41.90 -30.70 -6.81
N VAL A 749 -41.11 -30.16 -5.89
CA VAL A 749 -39.70 -30.51 -5.75
C VAL A 749 -39.53 -31.64 -4.75
N ASP A 750 -38.85 -32.72 -5.17
CA ASP A 750 -38.54 -33.87 -4.31
C ASP A 750 -37.63 -33.51 -3.14
N LYS A 751 -37.76 -34.25 -2.03
CA LYS A 751 -36.83 -34.15 -0.90
C LYS A 751 -35.39 -34.54 -1.31
N ILE A 752 -34.43 -33.88 -0.69
CA ILE A 752 -32.99 -34.14 -0.85
C ILE A 752 -32.63 -35.46 -0.19
N ARG A 753 -32.09 -36.38 -0.98
CA ARG A 753 -31.66 -37.71 -0.52
C ARG A 753 -30.26 -37.66 0.10
N LYS A 754 -30.02 -38.52 1.09
CA LYS A 754 -28.70 -38.69 1.75
C LYS A 754 -27.58 -38.97 0.72
N ASP A 755 -27.87 -39.72 -0.35
CA ASP A 755 -26.90 -40.03 -1.41
C ASP A 755 -26.41 -38.80 -2.19
N GLU A 756 -27.28 -37.80 -2.39
CA GLU A 756 -26.91 -36.56 -3.07
C GLU A 756 -25.93 -35.75 -2.22
N VAL A 757 -26.19 -35.69 -0.92
CA VAL A 757 -25.31 -35.06 0.06
C VAL A 757 -23.97 -35.80 0.14
N ARG A 758 -23.98 -37.14 0.17
CA ARG A 758 -22.75 -37.95 0.17
C ARG A 758 -21.90 -37.70 -1.08
N LYS A 759 -22.54 -37.62 -2.26
CA LYS A 759 -21.87 -37.28 -3.53
C LYS A 759 -21.28 -35.86 -3.49
N ALA A 760 -22.02 -34.88 -2.97
CA ALA A 760 -21.55 -33.50 -2.83
C ALA A 760 -20.35 -33.42 -1.86
N LEU A 761 -20.41 -34.09 -0.71
CA LEU A 761 -19.35 -34.13 0.29
C LEU A 761 -18.07 -34.77 -0.24
N LYS A 762 -18.17 -35.87 -0.99
CA LYS A 762 -17.03 -36.52 -1.66
C LYS A 762 -16.36 -35.61 -2.69
N ARG A 763 -17.14 -34.75 -3.37
CA ARG A 763 -16.64 -33.82 -4.39
C ARG A 763 -15.93 -32.59 -3.78
N MET A 764 -16.19 -32.27 -2.51
CA MET A 764 -15.53 -31.16 -1.82
C MET A 764 -14.04 -31.45 -1.55
N LYS A 765 -13.19 -30.46 -1.82
CA LYS A 765 -11.74 -30.54 -1.61
C LYS A 765 -11.36 -30.07 -0.22
N SER A 766 -10.52 -30.85 0.48
CA SER A 766 -9.91 -30.45 1.76
C SER A 766 -8.77 -29.44 1.55
N GLY A 767 -8.34 -28.75 2.61
CA GLY A 767 -7.30 -27.74 2.65
C GLY A 767 -7.72 -26.38 2.09
N LYS A 768 -9.03 -26.05 2.16
CA LYS A 768 -9.59 -24.79 1.66
C LYS A 768 -9.77 -23.76 2.79
N ALA A 769 -9.67 -22.48 2.42
CA ALA A 769 -9.84 -21.38 3.37
C ALA A 769 -11.31 -21.27 3.79
N VAL A 770 -11.53 -21.24 5.10
CA VAL A 770 -12.86 -21.26 5.73
C VAL A 770 -13.54 -19.89 5.67
N GLY A 771 -14.87 -19.90 5.63
CA GLY A 771 -15.71 -18.72 5.71
C GLY A 771 -15.79 -18.15 7.14
N PRO A 772 -16.71 -17.20 7.38
CA PRO A 772 -16.93 -16.58 8.70
C PRO A 772 -17.44 -17.55 9.77
N ASP A 773 -18.07 -18.65 9.35
CA ASP A 773 -18.59 -19.71 10.23
C ASP A 773 -17.48 -20.51 10.94
N ASP A 774 -16.23 -20.43 10.47
CA ASP A 774 -15.06 -21.18 10.97
C ASP A 774 -15.28 -22.71 11.03
N ILE A 775 -16.16 -23.27 10.20
CA ILE A 775 -16.39 -24.72 10.06
C ILE A 775 -15.86 -25.22 8.71
N PRO A 776 -14.74 -25.95 8.68
CA PRO A 776 -14.17 -26.46 7.45
C PRO A 776 -14.83 -27.78 7.01
N VAL A 777 -14.57 -28.22 5.77
CA VAL A 777 -15.25 -29.42 5.22
C VAL A 777 -14.74 -30.71 5.84
N GLU A 778 -13.54 -30.66 6.40
CA GLU A 778 -12.86 -31.68 7.15
C GLU A 778 -13.67 -32.11 8.38
N VAL A 779 -14.40 -31.19 9.00
CA VAL A 779 -15.33 -31.52 10.10
C VAL A 779 -16.43 -32.45 9.58
N TRP A 780 -17.12 -32.06 8.51
CA TRP A 780 -18.18 -32.87 7.90
C TRP A 780 -17.67 -34.23 7.41
N LYS A 781 -16.44 -34.29 6.88
CA LYS A 781 -15.80 -35.56 6.49
C LYS A 781 -15.43 -36.42 7.69
N CYS A 782 -14.94 -35.82 8.77
CA CYS A 782 -14.64 -36.53 10.00
C CYS A 782 -15.93 -37.10 10.61
N LEU A 783 -17.05 -36.38 10.62
CA LEU A 783 -18.31 -36.88 11.20
C LEU A 783 -19.00 -38.00 10.41
N GLY A 784 -18.64 -38.22 9.13
CA GLY A 784 -19.12 -39.37 8.35
C GLY A 784 -20.64 -39.36 8.15
N GLU A 785 -21.30 -40.49 8.41
CA GLU A 785 -22.75 -40.63 8.18
C GLU A 785 -23.60 -39.69 9.05
N ALA A 786 -23.22 -39.44 10.30
CA ALA A 786 -23.95 -38.48 11.16
C ALA A 786 -24.03 -37.08 10.54
N ALA A 787 -22.97 -36.65 9.84
CA ALA A 787 -23.00 -35.40 9.08
C ALA A 787 -23.93 -35.49 7.86
N VAL A 788 -23.97 -36.61 7.14
CA VAL A 788 -24.86 -36.78 5.98
C VAL A 788 -26.32 -36.72 6.41
N GLU A 789 -26.67 -37.32 7.55
CA GLU A 789 -28.04 -37.29 8.09
C GLU A 789 -28.47 -35.88 8.47
N PHE A 790 -27.65 -35.19 9.27
CA PHE A 790 -27.90 -33.81 9.67
C PHE A 790 -27.99 -32.87 8.46
N LEU A 791 -27.02 -32.93 7.54
CA LEU A 791 -27.02 -32.06 6.36
C LEU A 791 -28.22 -32.32 5.46
N ALA A 792 -28.66 -33.58 5.31
CA ALA A 792 -29.88 -33.89 4.55
C ALA A 792 -31.13 -33.33 5.24
N SER A 793 -31.24 -33.45 6.57
CA SER A 793 -32.34 -32.84 7.36
C SER A 793 -32.36 -31.31 7.18
N LEU A 794 -31.21 -30.67 7.40
CA LEU A 794 -31.04 -29.22 7.27
C LEU A 794 -31.38 -28.73 5.86
N PHE A 795 -30.86 -29.39 4.83
CA PHE A 795 -31.12 -29.02 3.42
C PHE A 795 -32.59 -29.19 3.03
N ASN A 796 -33.27 -30.22 3.54
CA ASN A 796 -34.70 -30.37 3.34
C ASN A 796 -35.50 -29.28 4.05
N ARG A 797 -35.09 -28.87 5.26
CA ARG A 797 -35.74 -27.76 5.97
C ARG A 797 -35.57 -26.44 5.22
N VAL A 798 -34.36 -26.13 4.74
CA VAL A 798 -34.12 -24.94 3.90
C VAL A 798 -34.96 -24.97 2.63
N LEU A 799 -35.11 -26.14 2.02
CA LEU A 799 -35.98 -26.32 0.86
C LEU A 799 -37.45 -26.13 1.23
N GLU A 800 -37.92 -26.63 2.37
CA GLU A 800 -39.32 -26.50 2.83
C GLU A 800 -39.67 -25.07 3.25
N SER A 801 -38.80 -24.41 4.01
CA SER A 801 -38.99 -23.03 4.50
C SER A 801 -38.67 -21.96 3.47
N GLU A 802 -37.92 -22.31 2.42
CA GLU A 802 -37.34 -21.39 1.44
C GLU A 802 -36.43 -20.33 2.08
N ARG A 803 -35.90 -20.63 3.28
CA ARG A 803 -35.06 -19.73 4.08
C ARG A 803 -33.80 -20.44 4.55
N MET A 804 -32.65 -19.85 4.26
CA MET A 804 -31.36 -20.33 4.77
C MET A 804 -31.00 -19.76 6.14
N PRO A 805 -30.06 -20.38 6.87
CA PRO A 805 -29.50 -19.82 8.09
C PRO A 805 -28.86 -18.44 7.88
N GLU A 806 -29.12 -17.49 8.78
CA GLU A 806 -28.62 -16.11 8.70
C GLU A 806 -27.08 -16.04 8.71
N GLU A 807 -26.40 -16.96 9.40
CA GLU A 807 -24.93 -17.01 9.44
C GLU A 807 -24.32 -17.24 8.04
N TRP A 808 -25.03 -17.90 7.12
CA TRP A 808 -24.56 -18.15 5.76
C TRP A 808 -24.57 -16.91 4.87
N ARG A 809 -25.34 -15.87 5.25
CA ARG A 809 -25.40 -14.60 4.51
C ARG A 809 -24.15 -13.74 4.65
N ARG A 810 -23.30 -14.04 5.65
CA ARG A 810 -22.05 -13.33 5.92
C ARG A 810 -20.90 -13.92 5.11
N SER A 811 -20.12 -13.06 4.49
CA SER A 811 -18.93 -13.47 3.73
C SER A 811 -17.72 -12.56 3.99
N VAL A 812 -16.52 -13.09 3.71
CA VAL A 812 -15.29 -12.29 3.77
C VAL A 812 -14.67 -12.21 2.39
N LEU A 813 -14.58 -11.01 1.84
CA LEU A 813 -13.94 -10.72 0.55
C LEU A 813 -12.43 -10.57 0.75
N VAL A 814 -11.64 -11.31 -0.02
CA VAL A 814 -10.17 -11.21 -0.03
C VAL A 814 -9.70 -10.69 -1.40
N PRO A 815 -9.06 -9.50 -1.46
CA PRO A 815 -8.51 -8.97 -2.70
C PRO A 815 -7.25 -9.75 -3.10
N ILE A 816 -7.26 -10.30 -4.31
CA ILE A 816 -6.13 -11.03 -4.90
C ILE A 816 -5.62 -10.28 -6.13
N PHE A 817 -4.35 -9.89 -6.10
CA PHE A 817 -3.71 -9.18 -7.20
C PHE A 817 -3.65 -10.02 -8.48
N LYS A 818 -4.06 -9.45 -9.61
CA LYS A 818 -4.12 -10.10 -10.93
C LYS A 818 -2.72 -10.33 -11.55
N ASN A 819 -1.64 -9.91 -10.87
CA ASN A 819 -0.25 -9.93 -11.37
C ASN A 819 -0.07 -9.13 -12.67
N LYS A 820 -0.85 -8.06 -12.85
CA LYS A 820 -0.81 -7.13 -13.99
C LYS A 820 -1.13 -5.72 -13.49
N GLY A 821 -0.45 -4.71 -14.05
CA GLY A 821 -0.64 -3.30 -13.68
C GLY A 821 0.02 -2.91 -12.36
N ASP A 822 -0.29 -1.71 -11.89
CA ASP A 822 0.17 -1.17 -10.60
C ASP A 822 -0.43 -1.96 -9.43
N VAL A 823 0.45 -2.42 -8.52
CA VAL A 823 0.11 -3.16 -7.31
C VAL A 823 -0.66 -2.28 -6.31
N GLN A 824 -0.53 -0.95 -6.39
CA GLN A 824 -1.20 -0.02 -5.49
C GLN A 824 -2.61 0.37 -5.97
N SER A 825 -3.02 -0.04 -7.18
CA SER A 825 -4.35 0.27 -7.72
C SER A 825 -5.37 -0.83 -7.41
N CYS A 826 -6.52 -0.46 -6.83
CA CYS A 826 -7.60 -1.39 -6.47
C CYS A 826 -8.15 -2.18 -7.67
N SER A 827 -8.20 -1.58 -8.87
CA SER A 827 -8.78 -2.20 -10.07
C SER A 827 -8.03 -3.44 -10.56
N ASN A 828 -6.74 -3.54 -10.20
CA ASN A 828 -5.87 -4.66 -10.53
C ASN A 828 -6.03 -5.85 -9.57
N TYR A 829 -6.98 -5.79 -8.64
CA TYR A 829 -7.33 -6.89 -7.74
C TYR A 829 -8.63 -7.57 -8.16
N ARG A 830 -8.76 -8.84 -7.77
CA ARG A 830 -9.99 -9.62 -7.87
C ARG A 830 -10.48 -9.94 -6.47
N GLY A 831 -11.72 -9.59 -6.15
CA GLY A 831 -12.33 -9.88 -4.86
C GLY A 831 -12.87 -11.30 -4.80
N ILE A 832 -12.23 -12.20 -4.03
CA ILE A 832 -12.75 -13.56 -3.83
C ILE A 832 -13.51 -13.63 -2.52
N LYS A 833 -14.78 -14.04 -2.57
CA LYS A 833 -15.62 -14.25 -1.39
C LYS A 833 -15.33 -15.59 -0.73
N LEU A 834 -14.95 -15.55 0.54
CA LEU A 834 -14.90 -16.70 1.44
C LEU A 834 -16.27 -16.84 2.11
N MET A 835 -16.98 -17.92 1.77
CA MET A 835 -18.31 -18.26 2.27
C MET A 835 -18.25 -19.57 3.05
N SER A 836 -19.30 -19.85 3.82
CA SER A 836 -19.45 -21.10 4.57
C SER A 836 -19.22 -22.32 3.67
N HIS A 837 -18.45 -23.29 4.18
CA HIS A 837 -18.29 -24.56 3.47
C HIS A 837 -19.59 -25.37 3.44
N THR A 838 -20.45 -25.21 4.44
CA THR A 838 -21.78 -25.84 4.50
C THR A 838 -22.71 -25.26 3.45
N MET A 839 -22.73 -23.93 3.28
CA MET A 839 -23.45 -23.29 2.17
C MET A 839 -22.96 -23.80 0.80
N LYS A 840 -21.64 -24.01 0.62
CA LYS A 840 -21.10 -24.58 -0.63
C LYS A 840 -21.50 -26.04 -0.86
N LEU A 841 -21.76 -26.80 0.20
CA LEU A 841 -22.33 -28.15 0.09
C LEU A 841 -23.77 -28.08 -0.41
N TRP A 842 -24.58 -27.19 0.18
CA TRP A 842 -25.95 -26.90 -0.28
C TRP A 842 -25.97 -26.50 -1.76
N GLU A 843 -25.14 -25.51 -2.15
CA GLU A 843 -24.99 -25.04 -3.53
C GLU A 843 -24.69 -26.18 -4.51
N ARG A 844 -23.86 -27.15 -4.12
CA ARG A 844 -23.53 -28.30 -4.97
C ARG A 844 -24.68 -29.28 -5.16
N VAL A 845 -25.51 -29.47 -4.15
CA VAL A 845 -26.70 -30.30 -4.25
C VAL A 845 -27.70 -29.63 -5.20
N VAL A 846 -27.95 -28.33 -5.01
CA VAL A 846 -28.82 -27.55 -5.90
C VAL A 846 -28.29 -27.53 -7.33
N GLU A 847 -26.99 -27.25 -7.53
CA GLU A 847 -26.34 -27.29 -8.86
C GLU A 847 -26.56 -28.63 -9.56
N ALA A 848 -26.38 -29.74 -8.85
CA ALA A 848 -26.53 -31.09 -9.42
C ALA A 848 -27.98 -31.39 -9.84
N ARG A 849 -28.97 -30.78 -9.19
CA ARG A 849 -30.38 -30.90 -9.57
C ARG A 849 -30.74 -29.99 -10.72
N LEU A 850 -30.33 -28.71 -10.67
CA LEU A 850 -30.61 -27.75 -11.74
C LEU A 850 -30.01 -28.19 -13.08
N ARG A 851 -28.82 -28.81 -13.08
CA ARG A 851 -28.20 -29.38 -14.29
C ARG A 851 -28.97 -30.53 -14.95
N LYS A 852 -29.96 -31.12 -14.27
CA LYS A 852 -30.84 -32.14 -14.86
C LYS A 852 -32.05 -31.53 -15.54
N VAL A 853 -32.39 -30.28 -15.19
CA VAL A 853 -33.57 -29.57 -15.68
C VAL A 853 -33.18 -28.60 -16.78
N VAL A 854 -32.06 -27.89 -16.60
CA VAL A 854 -31.61 -26.88 -17.54
C VAL A 854 -30.55 -27.46 -18.48
N GLU A 855 -30.86 -27.45 -19.76
CA GLU A 855 -29.91 -27.70 -20.84
C GLU A 855 -29.25 -26.38 -21.26
N ILE A 856 -27.93 -26.40 -21.43
CA ILE A 856 -27.14 -25.24 -21.84
C ILE A 856 -26.59 -25.52 -23.23
N CYS A 857 -26.53 -24.51 -24.09
CA CYS A 857 -26.09 -24.64 -25.47
C CYS A 857 -24.71 -25.29 -25.65
N GLU A 858 -24.54 -25.92 -26.81
CA GLU A 858 -23.31 -26.59 -27.21
C GLU A 858 -22.12 -25.63 -27.38
N GLN A 859 -22.38 -24.36 -27.68
CA GLN A 859 -21.39 -23.30 -27.89
C GLN A 859 -20.72 -22.83 -26.59
N GLN A 860 -21.32 -23.10 -25.43
CA GLN A 860 -20.75 -22.78 -24.13
C GLN A 860 -19.80 -23.91 -23.68
N TYR A 861 -18.50 -23.62 -23.71
CA TYR A 861 -17.43 -24.50 -23.25
C TYR A 861 -17.07 -24.26 -21.77
N GLY A 862 -17.37 -23.07 -21.25
CA GLY A 862 -17.06 -22.66 -19.88
C GLY A 862 -17.92 -23.37 -18.85
N PHE A 863 -17.29 -23.93 -17.81
CA PHE A 863 -17.96 -24.57 -16.66
C PHE A 863 -18.95 -25.70 -16.99
N MET A 864 -18.86 -26.27 -18.19
CA MET A 864 -19.68 -27.40 -18.62
C MET A 864 -18.99 -28.75 -18.39
N PRO A 865 -19.72 -29.78 -17.91
CA PRO A 865 -19.17 -31.12 -17.81
C PRO A 865 -18.74 -31.61 -19.19
N ARG A 866 -17.65 -32.38 -19.24
CA ARG A 866 -17.11 -32.98 -20.46
C ARG A 866 -16.65 -32.00 -21.56
N LYS A 867 -16.59 -30.69 -21.29
CA LYS A 867 -15.95 -29.69 -22.15
C LYS A 867 -14.70 -29.12 -21.48
N SER A 868 -13.73 -28.72 -22.28
CA SER A 868 -12.44 -28.19 -21.84
C SER A 868 -12.03 -26.94 -22.62
N THR A 869 -11.10 -26.16 -22.05
CA THR A 869 -10.50 -25.03 -22.77
C THR A 869 -9.77 -25.48 -24.03
N THR A 870 -9.21 -26.69 -24.02
CA THR A 870 -8.52 -27.30 -25.15
C THR A 870 -9.45 -27.50 -26.34
N ASP A 871 -10.72 -27.87 -26.11
CA ASP A 871 -11.70 -28.12 -27.17
C ASP A 871 -12.00 -26.82 -27.95
N ALA A 872 -12.27 -25.72 -27.24
CA ALA A 872 -12.51 -24.42 -27.85
C ALA A 872 -11.29 -23.88 -28.59
N ILE A 873 -10.08 -24.02 -28.01
CA ILE A 873 -8.83 -23.63 -28.67
C ILE A 873 -8.62 -24.44 -29.96
N PHE A 874 -8.88 -25.74 -29.92
CA PHE A 874 -8.74 -26.62 -31.08
C PHE A 874 -9.74 -26.27 -32.18
N ALA A 875 -11.02 -26.09 -31.84
CA ALA A 875 -12.07 -25.71 -32.79
C ALA A 875 -11.72 -24.43 -33.56
N LEU A 876 -11.28 -23.39 -32.84
CA LEU A 876 -10.82 -22.14 -33.46
C LEU A 876 -9.61 -22.36 -34.38
N ARG A 877 -8.62 -23.16 -33.97
CA ARG A 877 -7.43 -23.43 -34.78
C ARG A 877 -7.77 -24.18 -36.07
N ILE A 878 -8.63 -25.19 -36.00
CA ILE A 878 -9.09 -25.92 -37.19
C ILE A 878 -9.85 -25.02 -38.14
N LEU A 879 -10.71 -24.13 -37.61
CA LEU A 879 -11.40 -23.15 -38.44
C LEU A 879 -10.40 -22.26 -39.18
N MET A 880 -9.43 -21.68 -38.47
CA MET A 880 -8.39 -20.86 -39.10
C MET A 880 -7.54 -21.62 -40.11
N GLU A 881 -7.18 -22.88 -39.82
CA GLU A 881 -6.40 -23.72 -40.74
C GLU A 881 -7.18 -24.02 -42.03
N LYS A 882 -8.48 -24.35 -41.94
CA LYS A 882 -9.32 -24.59 -43.13
C LYS A 882 -9.43 -23.37 -44.06
N TYR A 883 -9.66 -22.18 -43.50
CA TYR A 883 -9.72 -20.94 -44.29
C TYR A 883 -8.35 -20.55 -44.83
N ARG A 884 -7.28 -20.87 -44.08
CA ARG A 884 -5.91 -20.69 -44.55
C ARG A 884 -5.62 -21.53 -45.78
N ASP A 885 -5.91 -22.83 -45.71
CA ASP A 885 -5.67 -23.78 -46.79
C ASP A 885 -6.51 -23.45 -48.04
N GLY A 886 -7.71 -22.91 -47.84
CA GLY A 886 -8.57 -22.42 -48.92
C GLY A 886 -8.22 -21.02 -49.46
N GLN A 887 -7.20 -20.34 -48.93
CA GLN A 887 -6.86 -18.94 -49.29
C GLN A 887 -8.05 -17.95 -49.17
N ARG A 888 -8.94 -18.20 -48.22
CA ARG A 888 -10.11 -17.37 -47.93
C ARG A 888 -9.86 -16.52 -46.69
N GLU A 889 -10.45 -15.33 -46.65
CA GLU A 889 -10.43 -14.48 -45.47
C GLU A 889 -11.31 -15.09 -44.36
N LEU A 890 -10.85 -14.95 -43.12
CA LEU A 890 -11.62 -15.28 -41.92
C LEU A 890 -11.43 -14.16 -40.91
N HIS A 891 -12.55 -13.61 -40.46
CA HIS A 891 -12.60 -12.52 -39.51
C HIS A 891 -12.99 -13.06 -38.13
N CYS A 892 -12.17 -12.83 -37.12
CA CYS A 892 -12.39 -13.27 -35.74
C CYS A 892 -12.38 -12.05 -34.81
N VAL A 893 -13.42 -11.88 -34.01
CA VAL A 893 -13.48 -10.88 -32.93
C VAL A 893 -13.50 -11.61 -31.58
N PHE A 894 -12.59 -11.18 -30.70
CA PHE A 894 -12.48 -11.67 -29.33
C PHE A 894 -13.10 -10.64 -28.39
N VAL A 895 -14.26 -10.95 -27.84
CA VAL A 895 -15.06 -10.05 -27.00
C VAL A 895 -14.83 -10.39 -25.53
N ASP A 896 -14.53 -9.37 -24.71
CA ASP A 896 -14.39 -9.45 -23.24
C ASP A 896 -15.46 -8.58 -22.58
N LEU A 897 -16.08 -9.09 -21.52
CA LEU A 897 -17.12 -8.38 -20.77
C LEU A 897 -16.55 -7.63 -19.57
N GLU A 898 -17.12 -6.46 -19.28
CA GLU A 898 -16.67 -5.65 -18.14
C GLU A 898 -17.16 -6.21 -16.81
N LYS A 899 -16.23 -6.84 -16.06
CA LYS A 899 -16.49 -7.35 -14.70
C LYS A 899 -17.74 -8.24 -14.66
N ALA A 900 -17.86 -9.15 -15.64
CA ALA A 900 -19.07 -9.90 -15.94
C ALA A 900 -19.81 -10.45 -14.71
N TYR A 901 -19.10 -11.10 -13.78
CA TYR A 901 -19.70 -11.66 -12.56
C TYR A 901 -20.23 -10.59 -11.61
N ASP A 902 -19.54 -9.47 -11.47
CA ASP A 902 -19.87 -8.42 -10.51
C ASP A 902 -21.03 -7.55 -10.98
N ARG A 903 -21.33 -7.55 -12.29
CA ARG A 903 -22.34 -6.69 -12.93
C ARG A 903 -23.65 -7.37 -13.32
N VAL A 904 -23.80 -8.70 -13.12
CA VAL A 904 -25.05 -9.41 -13.45
C VAL A 904 -26.22 -8.82 -12.65
N PRO A 905 -27.28 -8.30 -13.32
CA PRO A 905 -28.50 -7.90 -12.64
C PRO A 905 -29.24 -9.10 -12.05
N ARG A 906 -29.65 -9.00 -10.78
CA ARG A 906 -30.33 -10.12 -10.10
C ARG A 906 -31.70 -10.42 -10.69
N GLU A 907 -32.45 -9.39 -11.06
CA GLU A 907 -33.77 -9.58 -11.69
C GLU A 907 -33.67 -10.34 -13.02
N GLU A 908 -32.66 -10.03 -13.83
CA GLU A 908 -32.41 -10.74 -15.09
C GLU A 908 -32.03 -12.20 -14.82
N LEU A 909 -31.23 -12.48 -13.78
CA LEU A 909 -30.93 -13.84 -13.36
C LEU A 909 -32.20 -14.64 -13.01
N TRP A 910 -33.12 -14.06 -12.23
CA TRP A 910 -34.38 -14.71 -11.86
C TRP A 910 -35.24 -15.00 -13.09
N TYR A 911 -35.31 -14.04 -14.00
CA TYR A 911 -36.00 -14.20 -15.28
C TYR A 911 -35.40 -15.36 -16.10
N CYS A 912 -34.08 -15.38 -16.28
CA CYS A 912 -33.38 -16.43 -17.04
C CYS A 912 -33.61 -17.82 -16.43
N MET A 913 -33.63 -17.93 -15.10
CA MET A 913 -33.93 -19.20 -14.42
C MET A 913 -35.36 -19.68 -14.73
N ARG A 914 -36.36 -18.80 -14.62
CA ARG A 914 -37.76 -19.15 -14.92
C ARG A 914 -37.95 -19.55 -16.38
N LYS A 915 -37.38 -18.78 -17.31
CA LYS A 915 -37.43 -19.06 -18.75
C LYS A 915 -36.76 -20.40 -19.11
N SER A 916 -35.73 -20.79 -18.35
CA SER A 916 -35.05 -22.09 -18.51
C SER A 916 -35.81 -23.28 -17.91
N GLY A 917 -37.06 -23.10 -17.46
CA GLY A 917 -37.89 -24.16 -16.90
C GLY A 917 -37.55 -24.56 -15.46
N VAL A 918 -36.80 -23.73 -14.73
CA VAL A 918 -36.49 -24.00 -13.32
C VAL A 918 -37.74 -23.81 -12.46
N ALA A 919 -38.06 -24.80 -11.62
CA ALA A 919 -39.18 -24.70 -10.70
C ALA A 919 -39.07 -23.49 -9.77
N GLU A 920 -40.18 -22.78 -9.54
CA GLU A 920 -40.21 -21.50 -8.79
C GLU A 920 -39.59 -21.64 -7.39
N LYS A 921 -39.77 -22.81 -6.77
CA LYS A 921 -39.18 -23.13 -5.47
C LYS A 921 -37.65 -23.03 -5.45
N TYR A 922 -36.96 -23.47 -6.51
CA TYR A 922 -35.51 -23.27 -6.62
C TYR A 922 -35.16 -21.81 -6.89
N VAL A 923 -35.97 -21.07 -7.65
CA VAL A 923 -35.78 -19.64 -7.88
C VAL A 923 -35.84 -18.89 -6.55
N ARG A 924 -36.86 -19.15 -5.70
CA ARG A 924 -37.01 -18.52 -4.38
C ARG A 924 -35.86 -18.86 -3.43
N VAL A 925 -35.41 -20.11 -3.40
CA VAL A 925 -34.26 -20.47 -2.56
C VAL A 925 -32.96 -19.82 -3.05
N VAL A 926 -32.73 -19.73 -4.36
CA VAL A 926 -31.56 -19.00 -4.89
C VAL A 926 -31.70 -17.50 -4.63
N GLN A 927 -32.90 -16.90 -4.77
CA GLN A 927 -33.16 -15.51 -4.39
C GLN A 927 -32.76 -15.24 -2.93
N ASP A 928 -33.21 -16.10 -2.01
CA ASP A 928 -32.85 -16.02 -0.59
C ASP A 928 -31.33 -16.10 -0.38
N MET A 929 -30.56 -16.78 -1.25
CA MET A 929 -29.09 -16.78 -1.16
C MET A 929 -28.43 -15.43 -1.43
N TYR A 930 -29.02 -14.61 -2.29
CA TYR A 930 -28.46 -13.34 -2.69
C TYR A 930 -29.03 -12.16 -1.88
N GLU A 931 -30.26 -12.30 -1.40
CA GLU A 931 -30.91 -11.31 -0.54
C GLU A 931 -30.16 -11.09 0.79
N ARG A 932 -30.05 -9.83 1.20
CA ARG A 932 -29.42 -9.40 2.46
C ARG A 932 -28.01 -9.95 2.67
N SER A 933 -27.30 -10.31 1.60
CA SER A 933 -25.93 -10.78 1.69
C SER A 933 -25.01 -9.64 2.14
N ARG A 934 -24.19 -9.92 3.15
CA ARG A 934 -23.27 -8.95 3.73
C ARG A 934 -21.82 -9.40 3.61
N THR A 935 -20.92 -8.46 3.39
CA THR A 935 -19.51 -8.77 3.21
C THR A 935 -18.61 -7.78 3.95
N VAL A 936 -17.47 -8.30 4.42
CA VAL A 936 -16.34 -7.50 4.91
C VAL A 936 -15.12 -7.73 4.02
N VAL A 937 -14.31 -6.70 3.77
CA VAL A 937 -13.07 -6.85 3.00
C VAL A 937 -11.91 -7.11 3.96
N ARG A 938 -11.24 -8.26 3.80
CA ARG A 938 -10.02 -8.61 4.55
C ARG A 938 -8.79 -8.20 3.75
N CYS A 939 -8.21 -7.06 4.09
CA CYS A 939 -6.97 -6.55 3.51
C CYS A 939 -5.77 -6.77 4.44
N ALA A 940 -4.57 -6.35 4.02
CA ALA A 940 -3.34 -6.56 4.79
C ALA A 940 -3.27 -5.73 6.09
N VAL A 941 -4.05 -4.65 6.18
CA VAL A 941 -4.12 -3.78 7.37
C VAL A 941 -5.18 -4.24 8.37
N GLY A 942 -6.23 -4.92 7.91
CA GLY A 942 -7.28 -5.47 8.78
C GLY A 942 -8.54 -5.85 8.01
N GLN A 943 -9.65 -6.00 8.73
CA GLN A 943 -10.99 -6.11 8.13
C GLN A 943 -11.61 -4.72 8.05
N THR A 944 -12.38 -4.46 6.98
CA THR A 944 -13.21 -3.26 6.86
C THR A 944 -14.51 -3.42 7.66
N GLU A 945 -15.27 -2.34 7.76
CA GLU A 945 -16.68 -2.41 8.11
C GLU A 945 -17.47 -3.27 7.12
N GLU A 946 -18.61 -3.78 7.59
CA GLU A 946 -19.55 -4.58 6.80
C GLU A 946 -20.36 -3.68 5.85
N PHE A 947 -20.62 -4.16 4.64
CA PHE A 947 -21.52 -3.53 3.67
C PHE A 947 -22.39 -4.57 2.96
N ASN A 948 -23.50 -4.10 2.40
CA ASN A 948 -24.44 -4.94 1.65
C ASN A 948 -23.97 -5.16 0.21
N VAL A 949 -24.31 -6.32 -0.34
CA VAL A 949 -24.09 -6.63 -1.76
C VAL A 949 -25.43 -6.82 -2.43
N GLU A 950 -25.70 -6.02 -3.45
CA GLU A 950 -26.99 -5.93 -4.14
C GLU A 950 -26.94 -6.38 -5.60
N VAL A 951 -25.76 -6.33 -6.23
CA VAL A 951 -25.57 -6.69 -7.65
C VAL A 951 -24.56 -7.85 -7.76
N GLY A 952 -24.67 -8.60 -8.87
CA GLY A 952 -23.68 -9.60 -9.26
C GLY A 952 -23.77 -10.94 -8.55
N LEU A 953 -22.96 -11.87 -9.05
CA LEU A 953 -22.83 -13.23 -8.59
C LEU A 953 -21.71 -13.39 -7.54
N HIS A 954 -21.84 -14.37 -6.65
CA HIS A 954 -20.84 -14.60 -5.61
C HIS A 954 -19.56 -15.25 -6.17
N GLN A 955 -18.50 -14.45 -6.35
CA GLN A 955 -17.19 -14.94 -6.77
C GLN A 955 -16.56 -15.87 -5.71
N GLY A 956 -16.70 -17.18 -5.89
CA GLY A 956 -16.24 -18.21 -4.95
C GLY A 956 -17.32 -19.23 -4.55
N SER A 957 -18.56 -19.03 -5.03
CA SER A 957 -19.68 -19.98 -4.98
C SER A 957 -19.43 -21.21 -5.84
N ALA A 958 -20.01 -22.34 -5.42
CA ALA A 958 -20.09 -23.54 -6.25
C ALA A 958 -21.21 -23.43 -7.29
N LEU A 959 -22.28 -22.66 -7.03
CA LEU A 959 -23.46 -22.53 -7.89
C LEU A 959 -23.32 -21.39 -8.91
N SER A 960 -22.70 -20.26 -8.53
CA SER A 960 -22.62 -19.07 -9.40
C SER A 960 -22.07 -19.32 -10.82
N PRO A 961 -21.06 -20.19 -11.07
CA PRO A 961 -20.62 -20.44 -12.44
C PRO A 961 -21.69 -21.06 -13.33
N PHE A 962 -22.59 -21.88 -12.76
CA PHE A 962 -23.71 -22.46 -13.51
C PHE A 962 -24.82 -21.42 -13.74
N LEU A 963 -25.13 -20.60 -12.73
CA LEU A 963 -26.07 -19.48 -12.89
C LEU A 963 -25.61 -18.50 -13.97
N PHE A 964 -24.32 -18.20 -14.02
CA PHE A 964 -23.75 -17.38 -15.09
C PHE A 964 -23.92 -18.01 -16.47
N ALA A 965 -23.73 -19.33 -16.58
CA ALA A 965 -23.96 -20.05 -17.84
C ALA A 965 -25.43 -19.97 -18.28
N ILE A 966 -26.39 -20.06 -17.36
CA ILE A 966 -27.83 -19.89 -17.66
C ILE A 966 -28.10 -18.49 -18.21
N VAL A 967 -27.56 -17.45 -17.57
CA VAL A 967 -27.73 -16.06 -18.04
C VAL A 967 -27.14 -15.89 -19.44
N MET A 968 -25.88 -16.30 -19.65
CA MET A 968 -25.23 -16.20 -20.96
C MET A 968 -25.96 -17.00 -22.04
N ASP A 969 -26.50 -18.17 -21.70
CA ASP A 969 -27.28 -18.99 -22.64
C ASP A 969 -28.54 -18.26 -23.12
N GLN A 970 -29.29 -17.67 -22.19
CA GLN A 970 -30.53 -16.94 -22.48
C GLN A 970 -30.29 -15.61 -23.20
N LEU A 971 -29.22 -14.88 -22.83
CA LEU A 971 -28.87 -13.62 -23.48
C LEU A 971 -28.35 -13.82 -24.91
N SER A 972 -27.75 -14.98 -25.19
CA SER A 972 -27.16 -15.28 -26.50
C SER A 972 -28.11 -16.02 -27.45
N GLU A 973 -29.32 -16.39 -27.01
CA GLU A 973 -30.24 -17.24 -27.77
C GLU A 973 -30.52 -16.73 -29.19
N GLU A 974 -30.71 -15.42 -29.35
CA GLU A 974 -31.06 -14.76 -30.63
C GLU A 974 -29.83 -14.48 -31.52
N VAL A 975 -28.62 -14.45 -30.96
CA VAL A 975 -27.40 -13.97 -31.65
C VAL A 975 -26.35 -15.04 -31.88
N ARG A 976 -26.45 -16.18 -31.19
CA ARG A 976 -25.48 -17.28 -31.28
C ARG A 976 -25.60 -18.03 -32.59
N GLN A 977 -24.46 -18.32 -33.20
CA GLN A 977 -24.36 -19.21 -34.36
C GLN A 977 -23.84 -20.60 -33.93
N GLU A 978 -23.91 -21.58 -34.81
CA GLU A 978 -23.38 -22.92 -34.55
C GLU A 978 -21.86 -22.89 -34.31
N SER A 979 -21.36 -23.81 -33.49
CA SER A 979 -19.91 -23.96 -33.32
C SER A 979 -19.30 -24.50 -34.62
N PRO A 980 -18.19 -23.93 -35.14
CA PRO A 980 -17.22 -23.05 -34.49
C PRO A 980 -17.38 -21.54 -34.76
N TRP A 981 -18.48 -21.07 -35.36
CA TRP A 981 -18.69 -19.65 -35.69
C TRP A 981 -18.86 -18.78 -34.45
N THR A 982 -19.54 -19.31 -33.44
CA THR A 982 -19.60 -18.72 -32.10
C THR A 982 -19.04 -19.71 -31.09
N MET A 983 -18.10 -19.27 -30.26
CA MET A 983 -17.57 -20.06 -29.15
C MET A 983 -17.53 -19.20 -27.89
N MET A 984 -18.13 -19.71 -26.80
CA MET A 984 -18.17 -19.03 -25.52
C MET A 984 -17.42 -19.85 -24.47
N PHE A 985 -16.61 -19.18 -23.66
CA PHE A 985 -16.03 -19.76 -22.46
C PHE A 985 -16.25 -18.81 -21.29
N ALA A 986 -17.38 -19.01 -20.60
CA ALA A 986 -17.87 -18.06 -19.61
C ALA A 986 -18.03 -16.66 -20.23
N ASP A 987 -17.21 -15.69 -19.84
CA ASP A 987 -17.19 -14.31 -20.31
C ASP A 987 -16.36 -14.07 -21.58
N ASP A 988 -15.46 -15.01 -21.93
CA ASP A 988 -14.64 -14.93 -23.15
C ASP A 988 -15.48 -15.42 -24.36
N ILE A 989 -15.85 -14.51 -25.28
CA ILE A 989 -16.64 -14.84 -26.47
C ILE A 989 -15.78 -14.67 -27.74
N VAL A 990 -15.89 -15.62 -28.67
CA VAL A 990 -15.27 -15.54 -30.00
C VAL A 990 -16.34 -15.60 -31.05
N ILE A 991 -16.37 -14.59 -31.92
CA ILE A 991 -17.27 -14.47 -33.06
C ILE A 991 -16.43 -14.55 -34.33
N CYS A 992 -16.75 -15.49 -35.21
CA CYS A 992 -16.07 -15.70 -36.48
C CYS A 992 -17.04 -15.45 -37.65
N SER A 993 -16.54 -14.92 -38.76
CA SER A 993 -17.29 -14.79 -40.01
C SER A 993 -16.39 -14.79 -41.24
N GLU A 994 -16.97 -15.06 -42.40
CA GLU A 994 -16.27 -15.03 -43.69
C GLU A 994 -16.10 -13.61 -44.26
N SER A 995 -16.93 -12.65 -43.84
CA SER A 995 -16.86 -11.25 -44.27
C SER A 995 -16.70 -10.32 -43.06
N ARG A 996 -15.96 -9.23 -43.27
CA ARG A 996 -15.75 -8.15 -42.29
C ARG A 996 -17.08 -7.51 -41.89
N GLU A 997 -17.91 -7.17 -42.87
CA GLU A 997 -19.21 -6.51 -42.67
C GLU A 997 -20.12 -7.39 -41.83
N GLN A 998 -20.12 -8.70 -42.09
CA GLN A 998 -20.92 -9.66 -41.35
C GLN A 998 -20.44 -9.83 -39.91
N VAL A 999 -19.11 -9.82 -39.64
CA VAL A 999 -18.62 -9.90 -38.26
C VAL A 999 -18.85 -8.60 -37.48
N GLU A 1000 -18.83 -7.44 -38.15
CA GLU A 1000 -19.15 -6.15 -37.55
C GLU A 1000 -20.63 -6.09 -37.18
N GLU A 1001 -21.52 -6.51 -38.09
CA GLU A 1001 -22.94 -6.64 -37.80
C GLU A 1001 -23.21 -7.62 -36.65
N ASN A 1002 -22.56 -8.79 -36.67
CA ASN A 1002 -22.69 -9.77 -35.58
C ASN A 1002 -22.19 -9.19 -34.26
N LEU A 1003 -21.04 -8.51 -34.24
CA LEU A 1003 -20.51 -7.88 -33.04
C LEU A 1003 -21.51 -6.87 -32.46
N GLU A 1004 -22.16 -6.06 -33.30
CA GLU A 1004 -23.14 -5.10 -32.84
C GLU A 1004 -24.45 -5.73 -32.38
N ARG A 1005 -24.89 -6.82 -33.02
CA ARG A 1005 -26.00 -7.64 -32.51
C ARG A 1005 -25.68 -8.22 -31.14
N TRP A 1006 -24.46 -8.74 -30.94
CA TRP A 1006 -23.99 -9.25 -29.65
C TRP A 1006 -23.92 -8.16 -28.59
N ARG A 1007 -23.33 -7.01 -28.92
CA ARG A 1007 -23.29 -5.84 -28.03
C ARG A 1007 -24.70 -5.44 -27.60
N PHE A 1008 -25.61 -5.25 -28.56
CA PHE A 1008 -26.99 -4.87 -28.27
C PHE A 1008 -27.71 -5.92 -27.40
N ALA A 1009 -27.58 -7.21 -27.71
CA ALA A 1009 -28.22 -8.27 -26.95
C ALA A 1009 -27.76 -8.35 -25.49
N LEU A 1010 -26.47 -8.10 -25.23
CA LEU A 1010 -25.87 -8.12 -23.89
C LEU A 1010 -26.14 -6.81 -23.13
N GLU A 1011 -25.89 -5.65 -23.75
CA GLU A 1011 -25.98 -4.33 -23.10
C GLU A 1011 -27.42 -3.98 -22.72
N ARG A 1012 -28.41 -4.31 -23.57
CA ARG A 1012 -29.84 -4.07 -23.24
C ARG A 1012 -30.29 -4.81 -21.97
N ARG A 1013 -29.54 -5.81 -21.52
CA ARG A 1013 -29.78 -6.61 -20.31
C ARG A 1013 -28.75 -6.37 -19.21
N GLY A 1014 -27.95 -5.31 -19.31
CA GLY A 1014 -27.01 -4.86 -18.27
C GLY A 1014 -25.62 -5.48 -18.34
N MET A 1015 -25.29 -6.25 -19.38
CA MET A 1015 -23.97 -6.86 -19.57
C MET A 1015 -23.13 -6.05 -20.57
N LYS A 1016 -22.16 -5.26 -20.09
CA LYS A 1016 -21.38 -4.33 -20.92
C LYS A 1016 -20.17 -4.98 -21.59
N VAL A 1017 -19.98 -4.68 -22.88
CA VAL A 1017 -18.80 -5.11 -23.65
C VAL A 1017 -17.62 -4.17 -23.40
N SER A 1018 -16.42 -4.71 -23.21
CA SER A 1018 -15.22 -3.89 -22.99
C SER A 1018 -14.56 -3.53 -24.32
N GLY A 1019 -14.79 -2.30 -24.80
CA GLY A 1019 -14.18 -1.80 -26.04
C GLY A 1019 -12.64 -1.86 -26.01
N SER A 1020 -12.02 -1.49 -24.88
CA SER A 1020 -10.56 -1.46 -24.72
C SER A 1020 -9.85 -2.83 -24.75
N LYS A 1021 -10.59 -3.92 -24.49
CA LYS A 1021 -10.05 -5.29 -24.45
C LYS A 1021 -10.54 -6.17 -25.58
N THR A 1022 -11.59 -5.74 -26.27
CA THR A 1022 -12.09 -6.42 -27.46
C THR A 1022 -11.06 -6.24 -28.56
N GLU A 1023 -10.60 -7.34 -29.16
CA GLU A 1023 -9.56 -7.32 -30.19
C GLU A 1023 -10.05 -8.05 -31.45
N TYR A 1024 -9.67 -7.53 -32.61
CA TYR A 1024 -10.07 -8.05 -33.92
C TYR A 1024 -8.86 -8.69 -34.63
N MET A 1025 -9.06 -9.86 -35.24
CA MET A 1025 -8.04 -10.57 -36.02
C MET A 1025 -8.59 -10.97 -37.38
N CYS A 1026 -7.80 -10.78 -38.43
CA CYS A 1026 -8.09 -11.27 -39.78
C CYS A 1026 -7.04 -12.31 -40.18
N VAL A 1027 -7.49 -13.43 -40.75
CA VAL A 1027 -6.66 -14.48 -41.35
C VAL A 1027 -6.71 -14.31 -42.88
N ASN A 1028 -5.57 -14.47 -43.56
CA ASN A 1028 -5.45 -14.33 -45.02
C ASN A 1028 -5.92 -12.99 -45.58
N GLU A 1029 -5.63 -11.92 -44.85
CA GLU A 1029 -6.01 -10.57 -45.21
C GLU A 1029 -5.55 -10.18 -46.63
N ARG A 1030 -6.49 -9.69 -47.45
CA ARG A 1030 -6.23 -9.11 -48.78
C ARG A 1030 -5.93 -7.62 -48.66
N GLU A 1031 -5.12 -7.07 -49.57
CA GLU A 1031 -4.79 -5.64 -49.59
C GLU A 1031 -6.09 -4.80 -49.66
N GLY A 1032 -6.30 -3.92 -48.67
CA GLY A 1032 -7.50 -3.07 -48.56
C GLY A 1032 -8.50 -3.48 -47.47
N SER A 1033 -8.22 -4.51 -46.66
CA SER A 1033 -9.08 -4.95 -45.55
C SER A 1033 -9.16 -3.88 -44.44
N GLY A 1034 -10.25 -3.11 -44.41
CA GLY A 1034 -10.47 -1.99 -43.48
C GLY A 1034 -10.46 -2.35 -42.00
N THR A 1035 -10.60 -1.32 -41.15
CA THR A 1035 -10.78 -1.46 -39.70
C THR A 1035 -12.20 -1.93 -39.39
N LEU A 1036 -12.36 -2.68 -38.29
CA LEU A 1036 -13.65 -3.12 -37.77
C LEU A 1036 -14.09 -2.11 -36.69
N ARG A 1037 -15.34 -1.69 -36.70
CA ARG A 1037 -15.84 -0.69 -35.74
C ARG A 1037 -16.79 -1.31 -34.71
N LEU A 1038 -16.78 -0.73 -33.52
CA LEU A 1038 -17.71 -1.01 -32.42
C LEU A 1038 -18.16 0.33 -31.88
N GLN A 1039 -19.47 0.63 -31.91
CA GLN A 1039 -20.02 1.94 -31.55
C GLN A 1039 -19.39 3.11 -32.34
N GLY A 1040 -18.93 2.84 -33.58
CA GLY A 1040 -18.23 3.81 -34.41
C GLY A 1040 -16.74 4.01 -34.08
N GLU A 1041 -16.23 3.44 -32.99
CA GLU A 1041 -14.81 3.43 -32.64
C GLU A 1041 -14.08 2.25 -33.28
N GLU A 1042 -12.82 2.44 -33.65
CA GLU A 1042 -12.03 1.36 -34.26
C GLU A 1042 -11.59 0.31 -33.22
N VAL A 1043 -11.97 -0.95 -33.47
CA VAL A 1043 -11.51 -2.08 -32.67
C VAL A 1043 -10.05 -2.39 -33.01
N LYS A 1044 -9.23 -2.55 -31.98
CA LYS A 1044 -7.80 -2.83 -32.12
C LYS A 1044 -7.57 -4.12 -32.90
N LYS A 1045 -6.99 -3.97 -34.11
CA LYS A 1045 -6.58 -5.09 -34.96
C LYS A 1045 -5.27 -5.72 -34.47
N VAL A 1046 -5.24 -7.04 -34.36
CA VAL A 1046 -4.09 -7.80 -33.84
C VAL A 1046 -3.71 -8.97 -34.74
N GLN A 1047 -2.40 -9.21 -34.85
CA GLN A 1047 -1.84 -10.36 -35.58
C GLN A 1047 -1.63 -11.58 -34.66
N GLU A 1048 -1.68 -11.38 -33.34
CA GLU A 1048 -1.63 -12.44 -32.33
C GLU A 1048 -2.59 -12.13 -31.19
N PHE A 1049 -3.29 -13.16 -30.70
CA PHE A 1049 -4.21 -13.04 -29.56
C PHE A 1049 -4.00 -14.19 -28.58
N LYS A 1050 -4.21 -13.94 -27.29
CA LYS A 1050 -4.08 -14.98 -26.24
C LYS A 1050 -5.47 -15.48 -25.81
N TYR A 1051 -5.99 -16.47 -26.51
CA TYR A 1051 -7.27 -17.10 -26.22
C TYR A 1051 -7.14 -18.27 -25.24
N LEU A 1052 -7.87 -18.23 -24.11
CA LEU A 1052 -7.90 -19.28 -23.07
C LEU A 1052 -6.51 -19.77 -22.60
N GLY A 1053 -5.55 -18.85 -22.63
CA GLY A 1053 -4.17 -19.14 -22.23
C GLY A 1053 -3.25 -19.60 -23.36
N SER A 1054 -3.74 -19.88 -24.57
CA SER A 1054 -2.99 -20.26 -25.78
C SER A 1054 -2.92 -19.11 -26.78
N THR A 1055 -1.78 -18.94 -27.44
CA THR A 1055 -1.58 -17.87 -28.43
C THR A 1055 -1.98 -18.35 -29.82
N VAL A 1056 -2.89 -17.63 -30.43
CA VAL A 1056 -3.36 -17.85 -31.78
C VAL A 1056 -2.79 -16.73 -32.67
N GLN A 1057 -2.39 -17.05 -33.90
CA GLN A 1057 -1.75 -16.13 -34.84
C GLN A 1057 -2.52 -16.14 -36.16
N SER A 1058 -2.66 -14.97 -36.79
CA SER A 1058 -3.31 -14.80 -38.11
C SER A 1058 -2.63 -15.63 -39.20
N ASN A 1059 -1.30 -15.71 -39.19
CA ASN A 1059 -0.52 -16.52 -40.14
C ASN A 1059 -0.56 -18.03 -39.85
N GLY A 1060 -1.21 -18.44 -38.75
CA GLY A 1060 -1.27 -19.83 -38.28
C GLY A 1060 0.10 -20.45 -37.95
N GLU A 1061 1.12 -19.64 -37.70
CA GLU A 1061 2.38 -20.13 -37.15
C GLU A 1061 2.24 -20.48 -35.66
N CYS A 1062 3.09 -21.38 -35.19
CA CYS A 1062 3.11 -21.80 -33.78
C CYS A 1062 4.41 -21.42 -33.05
N GLY A 1063 5.35 -20.73 -33.73
CA GLY A 1063 6.63 -20.35 -33.15
C GLY A 1063 6.51 -19.43 -31.92
N LYS A 1064 5.59 -18.46 -31.96
CA LYS A 1064 5.39 -17.55 -30.82
C LYS A 1064 4.74 -18.24 -29.63
N GLU A 1065 3.81 -19.16 -29.88
CA GLU A 1065 3.20 -19.99 -28.83
C GLU A 1065 4.26 -20.85 -28.14
N VAL A 1066 5.11 -21.52 -28.90
CA VAL A 1066 6.23 -22.31 -28.36
C VAL A 1066 7.16 -21.46 -27.49
N LYS A 1067 7.54 -20.26 -27.96
CA LYS A 1067 8.36 -19.32 -27.16
C LYS A 1067 7.66 -18.90 -25.87
N LYS A 1068 6.35 -18.60 -25.91
CA LYS A 1068 5.56 -18.26 -24.72
C LYS A 1068 5.45 -19.44 -23.75
N ARG A 1069 5.36 -20.68 -24.23
CA ARG A 1069 5.41 -21.91 -23.40
C ARG A 1069 6.76 -22.13 -22.76
N VAL A 1070 7.85 -21.92 -23.50
CA VAL A 1070 9.22 -21.95 -22.96
C VAL A 1070 9.37 -20.90 -21.86
N GLN A 1071 8.86 -19.69 -22.07
CA GLN A 1071 8.88 -18.63 -21.05
C GLN A 1071 8.03 -18.99 -19.83
N ALA A 1072 6.85 -19.57 -20.01
CA ALA A 1072 6.01 -20.08 -18.92
C ALA A 1072 6.73 -21.17 -18.12
N GLY A 1073 7.42 -22.08 -18.80
CA GLY A 1073 8.30 -23.08 -18.21
C GLY A 1073 9.41 -22.45 -17.39
N TRP A 1074 10.15 -21.48 -17.95
CA TRP A 1074 11.20 -20.76 -17.21
C TRP A 1074 10.66 -19.99 -16.02
N ASN A 1075 9.48 -19.37 -16.14
CA ASN A 1075 8.83 -18.69 -15.01
C ASN A 1075 8.46 -19.69 -13.91
N GLY A 1076 7.93 -20.86 -14.27
CA GLY A 1076 7.71 -21.96 -13.33
C GLY A 1076 9.02 -22.42 -12.67
N TRP A 1077 10.06 -22.64 -13.46
CA TRP A 1077 11.38 -23.09 -13.00
C TRP A 1077 12.03 -22.07 -12.06
N ARG A 1078 11.97 -20.77 -12.38
CA ARG A 1078 12.51 -19.69 -11.54
C ARG A 1078 11.85 -19.67 -10.16
N LYS A 1079 10.53 -19.90 -10.08
CA LYS A 1079 9.78 -20.00 -8.81
C LYS A 1079 10.29 -21.12 -7.90
N VAL A 1080 10.76 -22.23 -8.49
CA VAL A 1080 11.30 -23.39 -7.75
C VAL A 1080 12.83 -23.47 -7.77
N SER A 1081 13.52 -22.47 -8.30
CA SER A 1081 14.99 -22.49 -8.46
C SER A 1081 15.74 -22.68 -7.13
N GLY A 1082 15.22 -22.16 -6.02
CA GLY A 1082 15.80 -22.38 -4.69
C GLY A 1082 15.72 -23.84 -4.19
N VAL A 1083 14.87 -24.67 -4.79
CA VAL A 1083 14.78 -26.13 -4.56
C VAL A 1083 15.60 -26.85 -5.64
N LEU A 1084 15.38 -26.51 -6.91
CA LEU A 1084 16.02 -27.20 -8.03
C LEU A 1084 17.54 -27.03 -8.08
N CYS A 1085 18.06 -25.87 -7.65
CA CYS A 1085 19.50 -25.59 -7.65
C CYS A 1085 20.19 -25.99 -6.34
N ASP A 1086 19.48 -26.54 -5.35
CA ASP A 1086 20.10 -27.00 -4.11
C ASP A 1086 20.93 -28.26 -4.39
N ARG A 1087 22.21 -28.24 -4.05
CA ARG A 1087 23.12 -29.39 -4.25
C ARG A 1087 22.78 -30.57 -3.34
N LYS A 1088 22.08 -30.33 -2.22
CA LYS A 1088 21.70 -31.36 -1.25
C LYS A 1088 20.51 -32.21 -1.71
N LEU A 1089 19.75 -31.72 -2.69
CA LEU A 1089 18.58 -32.41 -3.21
C LEU A 1089 18.97 -33.44 -4.27
N SER A 1090 18.45 -34.67 -4.13
CA SER A 1090 18.68 -35.74 -5.09
C SER A 1090 18.13 -35.38 -6.48
N ALA A 1091 18.78 -35.90 -7.52
CA ALA A 1091 18.37 -35.68 -8.90
C ALA A 1091 16.95 -36.18 -9.18
N ARG A 1092 16.53 -37.27 -8.54
CA ARG A 1092 15.16 -37.83 -8.61
C ARG A 1092 14.11 -36.84 -8.13
N ILE A 1093 14.32 -36.19 -6.98
CA ILE A 1093 13.37 -35.21 -6.43
C ILE A 1093 13.33 -33.96 -7.32
N LYS A 1094 14.50 -33.49 -7.80
CA LYS A 1094 14.57 -32.37 -8.76
C LYS A 1094 13.78 -32.67 -10.03
N GLY A 1095 13.91 -33.89 -10.55
CA GLY A 1095 13.10 -34.37 -11.65
C GLY A 1095 11.60 -34.41 -11.34
N LYS A 1096 11.20 -34.86 -10.14
CA LYS A 1096 9.81 -34.81 -9.67
C LYS A 1096 9.28 -33.38 -9.67
N VAL A 1097 10.00 -32.43 -9.05
CA VAL A 1097 9.63 -31.00 -9.05
C VAL A 1097 9.45 -30.45 -10.46
N TYR A 1098 10.37 -30.79 -11.38
CA TYR A 1098 10.26 -30.40 -12.79
C TYR A 1098 8.99 -30.96 -13.44
N ARG A 1099 8.73 -32.27 -13.30
CA ARG A 1099 7.53 -32.93 -13.86
C ARG A 1099 6.23 -32.38 -13.29
N THR A 1100 6.23 -31.98 -12.03
CA THR A 1100 5.04 -31.52 -11.34
C THR A 1100 4.76 -30.04 -11.59
N VAL A 1101 5.76 -29.15 -11.59
CA VAL A 1101 5.57 -27.69 -11.64
C VAL A 1101 5.91 -27.07 -12.99
N VAL A 1102 7.00 -27.50 -13.63
CA VAL A 1102 7.57 -26.82 -14.80
C VAL A 1102 6.99 -27.39 -16.09
N ARG A 1103 6.98 -28.72 -16.23
CA ARG A 1103 6.51 -29.42 -17.42
C ARG A 1103 5.04 -29.11 -17.75
N PRO A 1104 4.07 -29.11 -16.81
CA PRO A 1104 2.68 -28.82 -17.16
C PRO A 1104 2.49 -27.40 -17.71
N ALA A 1105 3.27 -26.43 -17.24
CA ALA A 1105 3.23 -25.07 -17.77
C ALA A 1105 3.75 -24.98 -19.22
N MET A 1106 4.72 -25.84 -19.58
CA MET A 1106 5.22 -25.95 -20.95
C MET A 1106 4.25 -26.71 -21.86
N LEU A 1107 3.54 -27.73 -21.35
CA LEU A 1107 2.67 -28.59 -22.14
C LEU A 1107 1.28 -27.99 -22.42
N TYR A 1108 0.76 -27.14 -21.54
CA TYR A 1108 -0.61 -26.60 -21.67
C TYR A 1108 -0.87 -26.06 -23.08
N GLY A 1109 -1.89 -26.58 -23.76
CA GLY A 1109 -2.30 -26.11 -25.08
C GLY A 1109 -1.41 -26.55 -26.25
N LEU A 1110 -0.32 -27.30 -26.01
CA LEU A 1110 0.48 -27.89 -27.10
C LEU A 1110 -0.21 -29.09 -27.74
N GLU A 1111 -1.19 -29.71 -27.05
CA GLU A 1111 -2.04 -30.75 -27.63
C GLU A 1111 -2.74 -30.28 -28.91
N THR A 1112 -3.14 -29.00 -28.99
CA THR A 1112 -3.87 -28.43 -30.12
C THR A 1112 -2.97 -27.83 -31.21
N VAL A 1113 -1.65 -27.98 -31.10
CA VAL A 1113 -0.68 -27.29 -31.96
C VAL A 1113 0.10 -28.28 -32.79
N SER A 1114 0.12 -28.10 -34.12
CA SER A 1114 0.97 -28.85 -35.03
C SER A 1114 2.44 -28.40 -34.93
N LEU A 1115 3.22 -29.07 -34.07
CA LEU A 1115 4.65 -28.79 -33.88
C LEU A 1115 5.49 -29.28 -35.06
N ARG A 1116 6.31 -28.40 -35.65
CA ARG A 1116 7.36 -28.75 -36.62
C ARG A 1116 8.61 -29.24 -35.88
N LYS A 1117 9.47 -30.01 -36.57
CA LYS A 1117 10.75 -30.53 -36.03
C LYS A 1117 11.62 -29.46 -35.36
N ARG A 1118 11.67 -28.25 -35.95
CA ARG A 1118 12.40 -27.10 -35.39
C ARG A 1118 11.86 -26.68 -34.02
N GLN A 1119 10.55 -26.53 -33.88
CA GLN A 1119 9.93 -26.08 -32.64
C GLN A 1119 9.99 -27.15 -31.55
N GLU A 1120 9.86 -28.43 -31.93
CA GLU A 1120 10.08 -29.53 -31.00
C GLU A 1120 11.53 -29.52 -30.46
N SER A 1121 12.50 -29.26 -31.34
CA SER A 1121 13.91 -29.11 -30.95
C SER A 1121 14.11 -27.93 -29.99
N GLU A 1122 13.47 -26.77 -30.23
CA GLU A 1122 13.52 -25.62 -29.31
C GLU A 1122 12.98 -25.95 -27.90
N LEU A 1123 11.85 -26.66 -27.83
CA LEU A 1123 11.27 -27.12 -26.56
C LEU A 1123 12.19 -28.11 -25.83
N GLN A 1124 12.79 -29.05 -26.57
CA GLN A 1124 13.75 -30.02 -26.01
C GLN A 1124 15.03 -29.36 -25.49
N VAL A 1125 15.56 -28.37 -26.22
CA VAL A 1125 16.72 -27.58 -25.80
C VAL A 1125 16.40 -26.82 -24.51
N ALA A 1126 15.21 -26.22 -24.41
CA ALA A 1126 14.78 -25.53 -23.20
C ALA A 1126 14.65 -26.48 -22.00
N GLU A 1127 14.01 -27.64 -22.17
CA GLU A 1127 13.91 -28.69 -21.13
C GLU A 1127 15.30 -29.12 -20.65
N LEU A 1128 16.19 -29.49 -21.57
CA LEU A 1128 17.54 -29.96 -21.24
C LEU A 1128 18.36 -28.88 -20.53
N LYS A 1129 18.22 -27.62 -20.94
CA LYS A 1129 18.87 -26.49 -20.26
C LYS A 1129 18.39 -26.40 -18.81
N MET A 1130 17.08 -26.45 -18.56
CA MET A 1130 16.51 -26.42 -17.20
C MET A 1130 16.99 -27.60 -16.33
N LEU A 1131 17.03 -28.81 -16.88
CA LEU A 1131 17.50 -30.01 -16.16
C LEU A 1131 18.98 -29.94 -15.84
N ARG A 1132 19.82 -29.54 -16.82
CA ARG A 1132 21.26 -29.31 -16.64
C ARG A 1132 21.54 -28.33 -15.51
N PHE A 1133 20.86 -27.18 -15.52
CA PHE A 1133 20.98 -26.20 -14.43
C PHE A 1133 20.57 -26.77 -13.06
N SER A 1134 19.52 -27.59 -13.02
CA SER A 1134 19.06 -28.22 -11.77
C SER A 1134 20.06 -29.24 -11.23
N LEU A 1135 20.73 -29.98 -12.11
CA LEU A 1135 21.77 -30.95 -11.74
C LEU A 1135 23.15 -30.31 -11.53
N GLY A 1136 23.31 -29.02 -11.83
CA GLY A 1136 24.60 -28.33 -11.75
C GLY A 1136 25.60 -28.75 -12.84
N VAL A 1137 25.11 -29.33 -13.93
CA VAL A 1137 25.89 -29.84 -15.06
C VAL A 1137 25.91 -28.80 -16.17
N THR A 1138 27.09 -28.53 -16.73
CA THR A 1138 27.29 -27.61 -17.86
C THR A 1138 27.39 -28.35 -19.19
N ARG A 1139 27.50 -27.63 -20.31
CA ARG A 1139 27.81 -28.25 -21.61
C ARG A 1139 29.27 -28.71 -21.69
N LEU A 1140 30.17 -28.10 -20.90
CA LEU A 1140 31.59 -28.44 -20.86
C LEU A 1140 31.84 -29.82 -20.25
N ASP A 1141 30.93 -30.29 -19.41
CA ASP A 1141 31.04 -31.60 -18.74
C ASP A 1141 30.81 -32.78 -19.71
N ARG A 1142 30.44 -32.52 -20.99
CA ARG A 1142 30.24 -33.51 -22.07
C ARG A 1142 29.31 -34.70 -21.72
N ILE A 1143 28.44 -34.56 -20.73
CA ILE A 1143 27.45 -35.57 -20.34
C ILE A 1143 26.35 -35.70 -21.41
N ARG A 1144 26.04 -36.94 -21.82
CA ARG A 1144 24.97 -37.29 -22.78
C ARG A 1144 23.59 -36.90 -22.24
N ASN A 1145 22.69 -36.50 -23.14
CA ASN A 1145 21.35 -36.01 -22.77
C ASN A 1145 20.45 -37.13 -22.21
N GLU A 1146 20.61 -38.37 -22.69
CA GLU A 1146 19.92 -39.55 -22.15
C GLU A 1146 20.26 -39.77 -20.69
N TYR A 1147 21.53 -39.61 -20.32
CA TYR A 1147 21.98 -39.78 -18.94
C TYR A 1147 21.32 -38.75 -18.02
N ILE A 1148 21.33 -37.47 -18.40
CA ILE A 1148 20.68 -36.38 -17.63
C ILE A 1148 19.20 -36.67 -17.38
N ARG A 1149 18.50 -37.13 -18.42
CA ARG A 1149 17.09 -37.52 -18.34
C ARG A 1149 16.88 -38.74 -17.46
N GLY A 1150 17.74 -39.75 -17.57
CA GLY A 1150 17.75 -40.95 -16.74
C GLY A 1150 17.94 -40.60 -15.26
N THR A 1151 18.96 -39.80 -14.93
CA THR A 1151 19.26 -39.36 -13.56
C THR A 1151 18.11 -38.55 -12.94
N ALA A 1152 17.39 -37.75 -13.74
CA ALA A 1152 16.22 -37.01 -13.28
C ALA A 1152 14.91 -37.84 -13.34
N HIS A 1153 14.91 -39.05 -13.93
CA HIS A 1153 13.71 -39.82 -14.26
C HIS A 1153 12.68 -39.04 -15.09
N VAL A 1154 13.16 -38.30 -16.10
CA VAL A 1154 12.36 -37.39 -16.92
C VAL A 1154 12.32 -37.92 -18.36
N GLY A 1155 11.15 -38.39 -18.82
CA GLY A 1155 10.94 -38.79 -20.23
C GLY A 1155 11.01 -37.60 -21.19
N ARG A 1156 11.20 -37.85 -22.51
CA ARG A 1156 11.30 -36.79 -23.52
C ARG A 1156 10.02 -35.97 -23.62
N LEU A 1157 10.16 -34.66 -23.80
CA LEU A 1157 9.02 -33.76 -23.90
C LEU A 1157 8.11 -34.06 -25.10
N GLY A 1158 8.66 -34.39 -26.27
CA GLY A 1158 7.88 -34.73 -27.48
C GLY A 1158 6.96 -35.93 -27.27
N ASP A 1159 7.43 -36.96 -26.57
CA ASP A 1159 6.61 -38.14 -26.22
C ASP A 1159 5.48 -37.76 -25.27
N LYS A 1160 5.73 -36.81 -24.36
CA LYS A 1160 4.70 -36.30 -23.45
C LYS A 1160 3.67 -35.40 -24.13
N VAL A 1161 4.05 -34.66 -25.17
CA VAL A 1161 3.08 -33.95 -26.03
C VAL A 1161 2.18 -34.96 -26.75
N ARG A 1162 2.76 -36.05 -27.29
CA ARG A 1162 1.99 -37.13 -27.94
C ARG A 1162 1.03 -37.82 -26.97
N GLU A 1163 1.51 -38.17 -25.77
CA GLU A 1163 0.66 -38.75 -24.71
C GLU A 1163 -0.50 -37.81 -24.32
N ALA A 1164 -0.23 -36.50 -24.24
CA ALA A 1164 -1.25 -35.53 -23.88
C ALA A 1164 -2.31 -35.35 -24.99
N ARG A 1165 -1.90 -35.42 -26.27
CA ARG A 1165 -2.83 -35.51 -27.41
C ARG A 1165 -3.71 -36.76 -27.34
N LEU A 1166 -3.14 -37.94 -27.07
CA LEU A 1166 -3.91 -39.18 -26.94
C LEU A 1166 -4.87 -39.13 -25.74
N ARG A 1167 -4.45 -38.54 -24.62
CA ARG A 1167 -5.32 -38.32 -23.46
C ARG A 1167 -6.49 -37.40 -23.80
N TRP A 1168 -6.23 -36.35 -24.59
CA TRP A 1168 -7.25 -35.43 -25.04
C TRP A 1168 -8.18 -36.09 -26.07
N PHE A 1169 -7.66 -36.87 -27.02
CA PHE A 1169 -8.48 -37.69 -27.92
C PHE A 1169 -9.43 -38.62 -27.15
N GLY A 1170 -8.93 -39.35 -26.14
CA GLY A 1170 -9.78 -40.16 -25.27
C GLY A 1170 -10.78 -39.34 -24.45
N HIS A 1171 -10.54 -38.05 -24.23
CA HIS A 1171 -11.54 -37.15 -23.63
C HIS A 1171 -12.67 -36.83 -24.62
N VAL A 1172 -12.32 -36.56 -25.88
CA VAL A 1172 -13.29 -36.33 -26.96
C VAL A 1172 -14.12 -37.61 -27.23
N GLN A 1173 -13.50 -38.79 -27.29
CA GLN A 1173 -14.22 -40.06 -27.48
C GLN A 1173 -15.17 -40.46 -26.34
N ARG A 1174 -15.01 -39.90 -25.13
CA ARG A 1174 -15.97 -40.11 -24.03
C ARG A 1174 -17.16 -39.15 -24.08
N ARG A 1175 -17.11 -38.18 -25.00
CA ARG A 1175 -18.18 -37.22 -25.24
C ARG A 1175 -19.16 -37.77 -26.28
N GLU A 1176 -18.64 -38.38 -27.34
CA GLU A 1176 -19.36 -39.34 -28.19
C GLU A 1176 -19.90 -40.49 -27.33
#